data_AF-A0AAF0PBA0-F1
#
_entry.id   AF-A0AAF0PBA0-F1
#
_cell.length_a   1.000
_cell.length_b   1.000
_cell.length_c   1.000
_cell.angle_alpha   90.00
_cell.angle_beta   90.00
_cell.angle_gamma   90.00
#
_symmetry.space_group_name_H-M   'P 1'
#
loop_
_entity.id
_entity.type
_entity.pdbx_description
1 polymer ?
#
loop_
_entity_poly.entity_id
_entity_poly.type
_entity_poly.pdbx_seq_one_letter_code
_entity_poly.pdbx_strand_id
1 'polypeptide(L)'
;MEYHEAADFLFDLRRFRPKPGTESTARLLAHLGTPHDDVDCVQIAGSNGKGSTARMVERTLREAGYSVGLYTSPHLEDLRERVRVDGRKMPQSAVCEFVDAVREYVTTRGADGESPTFFETMTAMALWQFGREDVDVAVLEVGIGGKYDATSVVDPVASAVTSVTLEHTGILGDTVTEIARDKAHVAPSEAPLVTGTTGDALAAVREIARDVITVGPSPAGESDPTAPDVHVAYDGRTNHTEAAVSIDADDWDLETEIPLLGEHQAVNAGIAAALARQIGDVSETDLARGLRSAHWPGRFEVMDTEPLVVLDGAHNPGACDGLATTLETYDYDDLHLVFGAMHDKDHREMAAALPTPASIVTTEPTLDRAEEPAVLAEAFADAGAGRVRTEAAVQDALATALADADADDCVLVTGSLFAVAEARSRWTRTDVPKRIRDRSDARDALAEANVAAGDVERLDGDAVHRVVRTALRDRQASVLKEELLRLGGECALSGLERDDEAVDAVLMGTVAQFESLVEALEARSRPHGLADVARELRATLEIDASDESRTTIRPADDSRGDDAGHRFPWGDRTAVMGILNVTPDSFHDGGEYDALEDAVDRAEAMVANDVDIIDIGGESTRPGADPVSVDEELERVVPVIERIADLDARISVDTRRAAVADAALSAGADIVNDVSGLEDPEMRFVAADHDAGLVVMHSIDAPVVPDRDVDYDDVVADVIDQLSERVLLAEKAGLDREQIIVDPGIGFGKSAAENFELLDRIDEFRALGCPVLFGHSHKSMFAKVGREGGERLEATVAATALAADRGADIVRVHDVTENVAAVRTALAAHDPERFDWRS
;
A
#
# COMPACT_ATOMS: atom_id res chain seq x y z
N MET A 1 -13.21 3.29 22.26
CA MET A 1 -14.11 3.94 21.28
C MET A 1 -13.91 3.30 19.91
N GLU A 2 -14.81 3.53 18.97
CA GLU A 2 -14.61 3.09 17.57
C GLU A 2 -13.73 4.10 16.80
N TYR A 3 -13.08 3.66 15.72
CA TYR A 3 -12.13 4.51 14.98
C TYR A 3 -12.78 5.73 14.34
N HIS A 4 -13.96 5.60 13.73
CA HIS A 4 -14.68 6.77 13.19
C HIS A 4 -14.95 7.84 14.26
N GLU A 5 -15.27 7.46 15.50
CA GLU A 5 -15.49 8.40 16.60
C GLU A 5 -14.19 9.13 17.03
N ALA A 6 -13.05 8.44 16.91
CA ALA A 6 -11.74 8.99 17.18
C ALA A 6 -11.30 9.95 16.06
N ALA A 7 -11.45 9.54 14.80
CA ALA A 7 -11.13 10.33 13.63
C ALA A 7 -11.97 11.61 13.57
N ASP A 8 -13.30 11.52 13.75
CA ASP A 8 -14.21 12.67 13.77
C ASP A 8 -13.84 13.65 14.89
N PHE A 9 -13.48 13.14 16.07
CA PHE A 9 -13.02 13.97 17.18
C PHE A 9 -11.77 14.77 16.79
N LEU A 10 -10.81 14.16 16.09
CA LEU A 10 -9.61 14.85 15.61
C LEU A 10 -9.99 15.89 14.54
N PHE A 11 -10.77 15.53 13.54
CA PHE A 11 -11.17 16.45 12.46
C PHE A 11 -11.97 17.66 12.98
N ASP A 12 -12.79 17.48 14.01
CA ASP A 12 -13.51 18.57 14.68
C ASP A 12 -12.59 19.65 15.25
N LEU A 13 -11.33 19.33 15.56
CA LEU A 13 -10.34 20.30 16.05
C LEU A 13 -9.88 21.28 14.97
N ARG A 14 -10.18 21.04 13.68
CA ARG A 14 -9.89 21.97 12.57
C ARG A 14 -10.60 23.32 12.71
N ARG A 15 -11.67 23.38 13.52
CA ARG A 15 -12.40 24.63 13.81
C ARG A 15 -11.57 25.64 14.62
N PHE A 16 -10.51 25.18 15.30
CA PHE A 16 -9.67 26.05 16.13
C PHE A 16 -8.53 26.66 15.29
N ARG A 17 -8.34 27.97 15.43
CA ARG A 17 -7.25 28.69 14.75
C ARG A 17 -5.93 28.51 15.49
N PRO A 18 -4.80 28.34 14.79
CA PRO A 18 -3.47 28.32 15.40
C PRO A 18 -3.19 29.57 16.22
N LYS A 19 -2.59 29.39 17.39
CA LYS A 19 -1.98 30.47 18.19
C LYS A 19 -0.46 30.30 18.09
N PRO A 20 0.34 31.36 17.87
CA PRO A 20 1.79 31.22 17.85
C PRO A 20 2.30 30.68 19.19
N GLY A 21 3.15 29.66 19.15
CA GLY A 21 3.78 29.06 20.33
C GLY A 21 3.65 27.54 20.38
N THR A 22 4.54 26.89 21.14
CA THR A 22 4.58 25.43 21.31
C THR A 22 3.97 24.98 22.64
N GLU A 23 3.49 25.92 23.47
CA GLU A 23 3.02 25.65 24.83
C GLU A 23 1.75 24.80 24.87
N SER A 24 0.92 24.85 23.82
CA SER A 24 -0.25 23.99 23.70
C SER A 24 0.17 22.52 23.54
N THR A 25 1.02 22.23 22.56
CA THR A 25 1.59 20.91 22.30
C THR A 25 2.38 20.39 23.50
N ALA A 26 3.24 21.22 24.10
CA ALA A 26 4.03 20.85 25.27
C ALA A 26 3.15 20.43 26.46
N ARG A 27 2.06 21.15 26.73
CA ARG A 27 1.13 20.80 27.82
C ARG A 27 0.34 19.54 27.51
N LEU A 28 0.07 19.23 26.24
CA LEU A 28 -0.58 17.98 25.84
C LEU A 28 0.39 16.79 25.98
N LEU A 29 1.63 16.93 25.52
CA LEU A 29 2.67 15.91 25.71
C LEU A 29 2.99 15.67 27.19
N ALA A 30 3.01 16.72 28.02
CA ALA A 30 3.16 16.58 29.46
C ALA A 30 2.00 15.81 30.11
N HIS A 31 0.77 15.96 29.59
CA HIS A 31 -0.38 15.15 30.03
C HIS A 31 -0.22 13.67 29.63
N LEU A 32 0.42 13.40 28.50
CA LEU A 32 0.75 12.07 28.00
C LEU A 32 2.02 11.46 28.64
N GLY A 33 2.66 12.14 29.59
CA GLY A 33 3.84 11.65 30.28
C GLY A 33 5.16 11.84 29.52
N THR A 34 5.22 12.85 28.64
CA THR A 34 6.41 13.23 27.85
C THR A 34 7.06 12.09 27.04
N PRO A 35 6.28 11.39 26.19
CA PRO A 35 6.75 10.20 25.44
C PRO A 35 7.89 10.48 24.45
N HIS A 36 8.23 11.74 24.21
CA HIS A 36 9.28 12.16 23.26
C HIS A 36 10.61 12.46 23.94
N ASP A 37 10.70 12.43 25.28
CA ASP A 37 11.91 12.84 26.00
C ASP A 37 13.12 11.94 25.71
N ASP A 38 12.90 10.66 25.37
CA ASP A 38 13.93 9.66 25.09
C ASP A 38 14.03 9.32 23.58
N VAL A 39 13.39 10.09 22.69
CA VAL A 39 13.38 9.85 21.23
C VAL A 39 14.21 10.91 20.51
N ASP A 40 15.24 10.49 19.78
CA ASP A 40 16.04 11.41 18.97
C ASP A 40 15.19 11.95 17.81
N CYS A 41 15.11 13.28 17.68
CA CYS A 41 14.26 13.92 16.69
C CYS A 41 15.07 14.60 15.58
N VAL A 42 14.64 14.41 14.33
CA VAL A 42 15.13 15.14 13.16
C VAL A 42 14.05 16.10 12.68
N GLN A 43 14.37 17.38 12.50
CA GLN A 43 13.40 18.37 12.02
C GLN A 43 13.70 18.88 10.62
N ILE A 44 12.71 18.87 9.74
CA ILE A 44 12.87 19.31 8.35
C ILE A 44 11.92 20.46 8.07
N ALA A 45 12.48 21.67 8.07
CA ALA A 45 11.81 22.90 7.67
C ALA A 45 12.13 23.26 6.22
N GLY A 46 11.34 24.16 5.65
CA GLY A 46 11.52 24.61 4.28
C GLY A 46 10.24 25.06 3.62
N SER A 47 10.35 25.68 2.45
CA SER A 47 9.19 26.06 1.63
C SER A 47 8.74 24.87 0.81
N ASN A 48 9.64 24.35 -0.03
CA ASN A 48 9.45 23.15 -0.84
C ASN A 48 10.46 22.06 -0.45
N GLY A 49 10.16 20.80 -0.76
CA GLY A 49 11.06 19.66 -0.56
C GLY A 49 11.03 19.00 0.82
N LYS A 50 10.29 19.54 1.80
CA LYS A 50 10.26 19.00 3.18
C LYS A 50 9.86 17.53 3.24
N GLY A 51 8.68 17.16 2.71
CA GLY A 51 8.20 15.78 2.69
C GLY A 51 9.11 14.83 1.91
N SER A 52 9.67 15.27 0.77
CA SER A 52 10.62 14.48 -0.03
C SER A 52 11.91 14.19 0.74
N THR A 53 12.52 15.22 1.36
CA THR A 53 13.70 15.03 2.22
C THR A 53 13.37 14.16 3.44
N ALA A 54 12.21 14.35 4.08
CA ALA A 54 11.79 13.55 5.23
C ALA A 54 11.65 12.07 4.89
N ARG A 55 11.06 11.76 3.73
CA ARG A 55 10.96 10.39 3.22
C ARG A 55 12.33 9.79 2.89
N MET A 56 13.21 10.55 2.25
CA MET A 56 14.57 10.11 1.95
C MET A 56 15.38 9.81 3.23
N VAL A 57 15.29 10.68 4.24
CA VAL A 57 15.95 10.45 5.55
C VAL A 57 15.39 9.22 6.22
N GLU A 58 14.06 9.08 6.33
CA GLU A 58 13.46 7.90 6.98
C GLU A 58 13.84 6.60 6.28
N ARG A 59 13.76 6.54 4.95
CA ARG A 59 14.08 5.30 4.24
C ARG A 59 15.57 4.94 4.35
N THR A 60 16.44 5.93 4.32
CA THR A 60 17.89 5.75 4.48
C THR A 60 18.26 5.25 5.86
N LEU A 61 17.69 5.84 6.93
CA LEU A 61 17.96 5.39 8.29
C LEU A 61 17.44 3.97 8.53
N ARG A 62 16.30 3.60 7.94
CA ARG A 62 15.81 2.21 8.00
C ARG A 62 16.72 1.22 7.28
N GLU A 63 17.25 1.59 6.12
CA GLU A 63 18.23 0.75 5.42
C GLU A 63 19.49 0.55 6.28
N ALA A 64 19.91 1.59 7.02
CA ALA A 64 21.01 1.52 7.98
C ALA A 64 20.66 0.77 9.29
N GLY A 65 19.45 0.20 9.40
CA GLY A 65 19.02 -0.65 10.52
C GLY A 65 18.40 0.07 11.71
N TYR A 66 18.07 1.36 11.59
CA TYR A 66 17.33 2.10 12.63
C TYR A 66 15.82 1.83 12.54
N SER A 67 15.15 1.81 13.70
CA SER A 67 13.70 1.96 13.82
C SER A 67 13.34 3.45 13.69
N VAL A 68 12.48 3.80 12.74
CA VAL A 68 12.24 5.20 12.37
C VAL A 68 10.76 5.56 12.38
N GLY A 69 10.43 6.60 13.14
CA GLY A 69 9.16 7.30 13.06
C GLY A 69 9.19 8.40 11.98
N LEU A 70 8.13 8.55 11.21
CA LEU A 70 7.96 9.62 10.21
C LEU A 70 6.65 10.35 10.42
N TYR A 71 6.74 11.67 10.65
CA TYR A 71 5.60 12.58 10.72
C TYR A 71 5.58 13.52 9.52
N THR A 72 4.53 13.47 8.70
CA THR A 72 4.40 14.27 7.46
C THR A 72 3.03 14.95 7.32
N SER A 73 2.97 15.96 6.45
CA SER A 73 1.72 16.64 6.15
C SER A 73 1.68 17.31 4.76
N PRO A 74 0.49 17.37 4.11
CA PRO A 74 -0.74 16.67 4.45
C PRO A 74 -0.69 15.17 4.11
N HIS A 75 -1.73 14.41 4.48
CA HIS A 75 -1.97 13.07 3.90
C HIS A 75 -2.63 13.20 2.53
N LEU A 76 -2.60 12.13 1.75
CA LEU A 76 -3.37 12.00 0.50
C LEU A 76 -4.75 11.41 0.77
N GLU A 77 -4.84 10.19 1.31
CA GLU A 77 -6.10 9.45 1.39
C GLU A 77 -6.53 9.18 2.85
N ASP A 78 -5.59 8.80 3.71
CA ASP A 78 -5.85 8.35 5.08
C ASP A 78 -5.12 9.22 6.12
N LEU A 79 -5.83 9.61 7.19
CA LEU A 79 -5.26 10.33 8.34
C LEU A 79 -4.00 9.68 8.89
N ARG A 80 -3.98 8.34 8.92
CA ARG A 80 -2.91 7.51 9.47
C ARG A 80 -1.62 7.62 8.69
N GLU A 81 -1.65 8.03 7.41
CA GLU A 81 -0.43 8.25 6.59
C GLU A 81 0.51 9.30 7.19
N ARG A 82 -0.03 10.22 8.00
CA ARG A 82 0.75 11.27 8.64
C ARG A 82 1.72 10.73 9.68
N VAL A 83 1.43 9.57 10.27
CA VAL A 83 2.24 8.97 11.34
C VAL A 83 2.62 7.57 10.88
N ARG A 84 3.90 7.36 10.55
CA ARG A 84 4.42 6.06 10.14
C ARG A 84 5.52 5.60 11.09
N VAL A 85 5.58 4.31 11.35
CA VAL A 85 6.71 3.65 12.02
C VAL A 85 7.21 2.55 11.11
N ASP A 86 8.50 2.59 10.77
CA ASP A 86 9.12 1.68 9.80
C ASP A 86 8.33 1.57 8.50
N GLY A 87 7.86 2.72 7.99
CA GLY A 87 7.08 2.85 6.76
C GLY A 87 5.61 2.42 6.85
N ARG A 88 5.19 1.77 7.94
CA ARG A 88 3.81 1.34 8.16
C ARG A 88 3.00 2.47 8.79
N LYS A 89 1.79 2.71 8.27
CA LYS A 89 0.85 3.70 8.84
C LYS A 89 0.43 3.27 10.24
N MET A 90 0.19 4.24 11.11
CA MET A 90 -0.32 4.01 12.47
C MET A 90 -1.61 3.15 12.43
N PRO A 91 -1.77 2.13 13.28
CA PRO A 91 -3.01 1.35 13.37
C PRO A 91 -4.23 2.20 13.80
N GLN A 92 -5.43 1.82 13.36
CA GLN A 92 -6.69 2.41 13.80
C GLN A 92 -6.85 2.29 15.32
N SER A 93 -6.52 1.12 15.88
CA SER A 93 -6.52 0.88 17.33
C SER A 93 -5.64 1.86 18.09
N ALA A 94 -4.43 2.16 17.59
CA ALA A 94 -3.53 3.15 18.18
C ALA A 94 -4.14 4.57 18.16
N VAL A 95 -4.85 4.95 17.10
CA VAL A 95 -5.56 6.24 17.04
C VAL A 95 -6.68 6.31 18.09
N CYS A 96 -7.45 5.22 18.25
CA CYS A 96 -8.46 5.11 19.30
C CYS A 96 -7.86 5.26 20.70
N GLU A 97 -6.77 4.54 20.99
CA GLU A 97 -6.07 4.61 22.27
C GLU A 97 -5.56 6.03 22.58
N PHE A 98 -4.98 6.70 21.58
CA PHE A 98 -4.55 8.09 21.74
C PHE A 98 -5.72 9.01 22.07
N VAL A 99 -6.81 8.93 21.30
CA VAL A 99 -7.98 9.81 21.52
C VAL A 99 -8.63 9.52 22.88
N ASP A 100 -8.74 8.26 23.29
CA ASP A 100 -9.21 7.88 24.63
C ASP A 100 -8.34 8.52 25.73
N ALA A 101 -7.01 8.59 25.55
CA ALA A 101 -6.10 9.20 26.51
C ALA A 101 -6.20 10.74 26.60
N VAL A 102 -6.56 11.43 25.50
CA VAL A 102 -6.54 12.91 25.44
C VAL A 102 -7.93 13.57 25.45
N ARG A 103 -9.01 12.84 25.17
CA ARG A 103 -10.35 13.42 24.98
C ARG A 103 -10.82 14.26 26.17
N GLU A 104 -10.66 13.78 27.40
CA GLU A 104 -11.03 14.54 28.60
C GLU A 104 -10.18 15.81 28.77
N TYR A 105 -8.87 15.69 28.53
CA TYR A 105 -7.94 16.83 28.60
C TYR A 105 -8.32 17.91 27.59
N VAL A 106 -8.48 17.55 26.32
CA VAL A 106 -8.84 18.46 25.23
C VAL A 106 -10.20 19.12 25.50
N THR A 107 -11.18 18.35 25.99
CA THR A 107 -12.51 18.88 26.34
C THR A 107 -12.43 19.90 27.47
N THR A 108 -11.66 19.60 28.52
CA THR A 108 -11.45 20.49 29.65
C THR A 108 -10.77 21.79 29.22
N ARG A 109 -9.70 21.69 28.42
CA ARG A 109 -9.02 22.86 27.84
C ARG A 109 -9.91 23.66 26.91
N GLY A 110 -10.77 22.99 26.15
CA GLY A 110 -11.77 23.62 25.31
C GLY A 110 -12.77 24.47 26.10
N ALA A 111 -13.18 24.03 27.29
CA ALA A 111 -14.04 24.83 28.17
C ALA A 111 -13.38 26.15 28.62
N ASP A 112 -12.04 26.17 28.69
CA ASP A 112 -11.24 27.35 29.02
C ASP A 112 -10.87 28.22 27.79
N GLY A 113 -11.27 27.82 26.58
CA GLY A 113 -10.86 28.50 25.33
C GLY A 113 -9.40 28.23 24.92
N GLU A 114 -8.82 27.16 25.46
CA GLU A 114 -7.43 26.74 25.28
C GLU A 114 -7.30 25.35 24.64
N SER A 115 -8.35 24.87 23.93
CA SER A 115 -8.26 23.60 23.19
C SER A 115 -7.05 23.61 22.25
N PRO A 116 -6.27 22.51 22.19
CA PRO A 116 -5.28 22.37 21.15
C PRO A 116 -5.95 22.33 19.77
N THR A 117 -5.20 22.72 18.75
CA THR A 117 -5.62 22.62 17.35
C THR A 117 -5.47 21.20 16.82
N PHE A 118 -6.04 20.95 15.63
CA PHE A 118 -5.83 19.69 14.90
C PHE A 118 -4.34 19.39 14.72
N PHE A 119 -3.55 20.36 14.25
CA PHE A 119 -2.13 20.15 13.98
C PHE A 119 -1.33 19.89 15.27
N GLU A 120 -1.57 20.65 16.34
CA GLU A 120 -0.94 20.42 17.66
C GLU A 120 -1.25 19.02 18.22
N THR A 121 -2.50 18.58 18.05
CA THR A 121 -2.95 17.26 18.53
C THR A 121 -2.35 16.14 17.69
N MET A 122 -2.26 16.29 16.37
CA MET A 122 -1.62 15.34 15.47
C MET A 122 -0.12 15.22 15.73
N THR A 123 0.58 16.33 15.97
CA THR A 123 2.00 16.29 16.36
C THR A 123 2.20 15.56 17.69
N ALA A 124 1.34 15.80 18.68
CA ALA A 124 1.41 15.09 19.95
C ALA A 124 1.10 13.59 19.79
N MET A 125 0.18 13.22 18.89
CA MET A 125 -0.11 11.82 18.55
C MET A 125 1.07 11.12 17.90
N ALA A 126 1.75 11.78 16.96
CA ALA A 126 2.95 11.24 16.32
C ALA A 126 4.04 10.95 17.35
N LEU A 127 4.38 11.94 18.18
CA LEU A 127 5.39 11.81 19.23
C LEU A 127 4.99 10.79 20.32
N TRP A 128 3.69 10.67 20.63
CA TRP A 128 3.19 9.62 21.51
C TRP A 128 3.38 8.22 20.94
N GLN A 129 3.09 8.04 19.65
CA GLN A 129 3.27 6.76 18.98
C GLN A 129 4.75 6.39 18.87
N PHE A 130 5.61 7.34 18.50
CA PHE A 130 7.05 7.11 18.38
C PHE A 130 7.69 6.68 19.70
N GLY A 131 7.33 7.33 20.82
CA GLY A 131 7.78 6.92 22.14
C GLY A 131 7.23 5.58 22.61
N ARG A 132 6.04 5.18 22.14
CA ARG A 132 5.43 3.89 22.49
C ARG A 132 6.04 2.72 21.73
N GLU A 133 6.40 2.95 20.47
CA GLU A 133 7.05 1.96 19.60
C GLU A 133 8.58 1.90 19.79
N ASP A 134 9.11 2.63 20.78
CA ASP A 134 10.54 2.71 21.09
C ASP A 134 11.39 2.99 19.83
N VAL A 135 10.96 3.93 18.97
CA VAL A 135 11.71 4.25 17.74
C VAL A 135 13.05 4.89 18.09
N ASP A 136 14.10 4.54 17.34
CA ASP A 136 15.42 5.12 17.54
C ASP A 136 15.42 6.61 17.15
N VAL A 137 14.75 6.95 16.04
CA VAL A 137 14.74 8.31 15.47
C VAL A 137 13.36 8.69 14.95
N ALA A 138 12.89 9.88 15.28
CA ALA A 138 11.66 10.48 14.74
C ALA A 138 11.97 11.60 13.74
N VAL A 139 11.63 11.40 12.46
CA VAL A 139 11.74 12.41 11.40
C VAL A 139 10.46 13.21 11.32
N LEU A 140 10.55 14.52 11.61
CA LEU A 140 9.42 15.44 11.73
C LEU A 140 9.45 16.47 10.60
N GLU A 141 8.49 16.36 9.68
CA GLU A 141 8.20 17.42 8.72
C GLU A 141 7.54 18.61 9.44
N VAL A 142 8.16 19.78 9.32
CA VAL A 142 7.60 21.02 9.89
C VAL A 142 6.42 21.48 9.05
N GLY A 143 5.29 21.80 9.69
CA GLY A 143 4.07 22.23 9.01
C GLY A 143 4.23 23.60 8.34
N ILE A 144 4.31 24.66 9.14
CA ILE A 144 4.45 26.04 8.66
C ILE A 144 5.52 26.79 9.48
N GLY A 145 6.46 27.41 8.77
CA GLY A 145 7.55 28.17 9.41
C GLY A 145 8.60 27.24 10.02
N GLY A 146 9.01 27.56 11.25
CA GLY A 146 9.79 26.68 12.12
C GLY A 146 9.54 27.03 13.58
N LYS A 147 9.91 28.25 13.97
CA LYS A 147 9.92 28.72 15.37
C LYS A 147 8.67 28.42 16.21
N TYR A 148 7.49 28.53 15.61
CA TYR A 148 6.19 28.40 16.31
C TYR A 148 5.37 27.20 15.82
N ASP A 149 5.97 26.35 14.99
CA ASP A 149 5.31 25.13 14.54
C ASP A 149 5.17 24.14 15.70
N ALA A 150 4.12 23.33 15.70
CA ALA A 150 3.88 22.37 16.77
C ALA A 150 5.01 21.35 16.89
N THR A 151 5.72 21.02 15.79
CA THR A 151 6.86 20.09 15.84
C THR A 151 8.03 20.66 16.63
N SER A 152 8.20 21.98 16.71
CA SER A 152 9.27 22.65 17.47
C SER A 152 9.09 22.62 18.99
N VAL A 153 8.24 21.71 19.49
CA VAL A 153 8.18 21.33 20.90
C VAL A 153 9.38 20.46 21.32
N VAL A 154 10.05 19.79 20.36
CA VAL A 154 11.23 18.96 20.60
C VAL A 154 12.53 19.76 20.46
N ASP A 155 13.63 19.22 21.03
CA ASP A 155 15.00 19.69 20.76
C ASP A 155 15.65 18.70 19.77
N PRO A 156 15.78 19.03 18.48
CA PRO A 156 16.24 18.07 17.48
C PRO A 156 17.74 17.79 17.62
N VAL A 157 18.14 16.54 17.37
CA VAL A 157 19.56 16.14 17.26
C VAL A 157 20.16 16.53 15.90
N ALA A 158 19.33 16.61 14.87
CA ALA A 158 19.70 17.09 13.54
C ALA A 158 18.52 17.84 12.91
N SER A 159 18.79 18.82 12.06
CA SER A 159 17.71 19.52 11.35
C SER A 159 18.16 20.15 10.05
N ALA A 160 17.18 20.45 9.20
CA ALA A 160 17.43 21.09 7.92
C ALA A 160 16.44 22.21 7.60
N VAL A 161 16.93 23.14 6.76
CA VAL A 161 16.10 24.08 5.99
C VAL A 161 16.32 23.80 4.51
N THR A 162 15.37 23.13 3.85
CA THR A 162 15.51 22.68 2.46
C THR A 162 15.64 23.84 1.48
N SER A 163 14.63 24.72 1.45
CA SER A 163 14.55 25.88 0.55
C SER A 163 13.73 27.01 1.20
N VAL A 164 13.93 28.25 0.74
CA VAL A 164 13.15 29.41 1.20
C VAL A 164 12.65 30.23 0.01
N THR A 165 11.34 30.33 -0.12
CA THR A 165 10.64 31.18 -1.09
C THR A 165 9.62 32.06 -0.38
N LEU A 166 9.03 33.03 -1.09
CA LEU A 166 7.91 33.79 -0.56
C LEU A 166 6.67 32.88 -0.47
N GLU A 167 6.31 32.50 0.75
CA GLU A 167 5.14 31.69 1.06
C GLU A 167 4.57 32.11 2.41
N HIS A 168 3.26 31.90 2.60
CA HIS A 168 2.60 32.20 3.87
C HIS A 168 2.90 33.61 4.41
N THR A 169 2.96 34.62 3.54
CA THR A 169 3.41 35.98 3.88
C THR A 169 2.56 36.63 4.97
N GLY A 170 1.28 36.27 5.06
CA GLY A 170 0.39 36.69 6.15
C GLY A 170 0.74 36.12 7.54
N ILE A 171 1.68 35.17 7.64
CA ILE A 171 2.09 34.50 8.88
C ILE A 171 3.60 34.66 9.13
N LEU A 172 4.45 34.40 8.13
CA LEU A 172 5.90 34.27 8.31
C LEU A 172 6.70 35.55 8.02
N GLY A 173 6.11 36.50 7.29
CA GLY A 173 6.74 37.76 6.89
C GLY A 173 6.65 38.03 5.39
N ASP A 174 6.93 39.27 5.00
CA ASP A 174 6.80 39.74 3.62
C ASP A 174 8.11 39.58 2.81
N THR A 175 9.16 39.08 3.45
CA THR A 175 10.49 38.95 2.85
C THR A 175 11.10 37.56 3.04
N VAL A 176 11.90 37.13 2.06
CA VAL A 176 12.67 35.87 2.12
C VAL A 176 13.54 35.79 3.38
N THR A 177 14.16 36.91 3.80
CA THR A 177 14.98 36.99 5.00
C THR A 177 14.19 36.72 6.28
N GLU A 178 12.97 37.27 6.42
CA GLU A 178 12.12 37.03 7.60
C GLU A 178 11.69 35.57 7.69
N ILE A 179 11.25 35.01 6.55
CA ILE A 179 10.84 33.61 6.44
C ILE A 179 12.02 32.67 6.76
N ALA A 180 13.22 32.97 6.22
CA ALA A 180 14.43 32.19 6.48
C ALA A 180 14.82 32.21 7.97
N ARG A 181 14.74 33.37 8.63
CA ARG A 181 15.00 33.45 10.08
C ARG A 181 14.03 32.59 10.88
N ASP A 182 12.73 32.64 10.56
CA ASP A 182 11.72 31.84 11.26
C ASP A 182 12.00 30.33 11.12
N LYS A 183 12.25 29.87 9.90
CA LYS A 183 12.56 28.47 9.59
C LYS A 183 13.85 28.01 10.26
N ALA A 184 14.88 28.84 10.32
CA ALA A 184 16.17 28.50 10.93
C ALA A 184 16.11 28.29 12.46
N HIS A 185 15.00 28.61 13.13
CA HIS A 185 14.86 28.34 14.58
C HIS A 185 14.80 26.84 14.91
N VAL A 186 14.64 25.96 13.92
CA VAL A 186 14.75 24.50 14.11
C VAL A 186 16.20 24.03 14.30
N ALA A 187 17.18 24.94 14.21
CA ALA A 187 18.60 24.58 14.30
C ALA A 187 18.93 23.79 15.57
N PRO A 188 19.73 22.71 15.49
CA PRO A 188 20.10 21.92 16.64
C PRO A 188 21.05 22.72 17.54
N SER A 189 21.14 22.34 18.81
CA SER A 189 22.06 22.99 19.76
C SER A 189 23.53 22.56 19.57
N GLU A 190 23.76 21.33 19.08
CA GLU A 190 25.09 20.72 18.95
C GLU A 190 25.52 20.46 17.50
N ALA A 191 24.64 19.89 16.66
CA ALA A 191 24.93 19.57 15.27
C ALA A 191 24.77 20.78 14.33
N PRO A 192 25.50 20.84 13.21
CA PRO A 192 25.31 21.89 12.23
C PRO A 192 23.96 21.72 11.49
N LEU A 193 23.26 22.82 11.26
CA LEU A 193 22.03 22.82 10.46
C LEU A 193 22.38 22.54 8.99
N VAL A 194 21.71 21.58 8.36
CA VAL A 194 21.88 21.29 6.92
C VAL A 194 20.95 22.20 6.10
N THR A 195 21.42 22.79 5.00
CA THR A 195 20.57 23.68 4.20
C THR A 195 20.89 23.71 2.72
N GLY A 196 19.83 23.70 1.91
CA GLY A 196 19.89 23.98 0.46
C GLY A 196 19.66 25.46 0.12
N THR A 197 19.62 26.35 1.12
CA THR A 197 19.36 27.77 0.91
C THR A 197 20.57 28.50 0.32
N THR A 198 20.30 29.54 -0.45
CA THR A 198 21.32 30.38 -1.09
C THR A 198 21.05 31.87 -0.83
N GLY A 199 22.01 32.73 -1.17
CA GLY A 199 21.86 34.19 -1.14
C GLY A 199 21.41 34.75 0.22
N ASP A 200 20.42 35.64 0.21
CA ASP A 200 19.89 36.32 1.40
C ASP A 200 19.23 35.34 2.40
N ALA A 201 18.67 34.23 1.91
CA ALA A 201 18.11 33.19 2.77
C ALA A 201 19.22 32.49 3.57
N LEU A 202 20.31 32.10 2.89
CA LEU A 202 21.48 31.50 3.56
C LEU A 202 22.12 32.45 4.57
N ALA A 203 22.22 33.74 4.23
CA ALA A 203 22.72 34.75 5.16
C ALA A 203 21.85 34.83 6.42
N ALA A 204 20.52 34.81 6.27
CA ALA A 204 19.58 34.80 7.39
C ALA A 204 19.64 33.51 8.22
N VAL A 205 19.83 32.35 7.58
CA VAL A 205 20.04 31.07 8.27
C VAL A 205 21.28 31.12 9.14
N ARG A 206 22.41 31.63 8.62
CA ARG A 206 23.68 31.81 9.36
C ARG A 206 23.61 32.84 10.49
N GLU A 207 22.58 33.69 10.54
CA GLU A 207 22.35 34.58 11.70
C GLU A 207 21.75 33.83 12.90
N ILE A 208 21.06 32.71 12.66
CA ILE A 208 20.33 31.94 13.68
C ILE A 208 21.07 30.65 14.04
N ALA A 209 21.47 29.87 13.04
CA ALA A 209 22.20 28.63 13.23
C ALA A 209 23.67 28.89 13.57
N ARG A 210 24.19 28.15 14.55
CA ARG A 210 25.58 28.29 15.01
C ARG A 210 26.58 27.86 13.93
N ASP A 211 26.36 26.66 13.39
CA ASP A 211 27.15 26.02 12.36
C ASP A 211 26.18 25.52 11.27
N VAL A 212 26.62 25.53 10.00
CA VAL A 212 25.77 25.21 8.85
C VAL A 212 26.55 24.35 7.86
N ILE A 213 25.92 23.29 7.36
CA ILE A 213 26.36 22.52 6.19
C ILE A 213 25.49 22.93 5.01
N THR A 214 26.10 23.44 3.95
CA THR A 214 25.42 23.88 2.74
C THR A 214 25.42 22.79 1.68
N VAL A 215 24.27 22.57 1.06
CA VAL A 215 24.06 21.58 0.00
C VAL A 215 23.64 22.30 -1.27
N GLY A 216 24.27 22.01 -2.40
CA GLY A 216 23.90 22.67 -3.65
C GLY A 216 24.67 22.15 -4.86
N PRO A 217 24.29 22.60 -6.07
CA PRO A 217 24.95 22.18 -7.30
C PRO A 217 26.44 22.58 -7.31
N SER A 218 27.26 21.75 -7.95
CA SER A 218 28.69 22.03 -8.12
C SER A 218 28.92 23.38 -8.81
N PRO A 219 29.76 24.28 -8.25
CA PRO A 219 30.04 25.57 -8.86
C PRO A 219 30.84 25.41 -10.16
N ALA A 220 30.56 26.27 -11.14
CA ALA A 220 31.35 26.35 -12.36
C ALA A 220 32.71 27.04 -12.10
N GLY A 221 33.63 26.38 -11.38
CA GLY A 221 35.02 26.82 -11.20
C GLY A 221 35.68 26.43 -9.88
N GLU A 222 36.96 26.00 -9.91
CA GLU A 222 37.72 25.36 -8.82
C GLU A 222 38.12 26.28 -7.62
N SER A 223 37.47 27.41 -7.37
CA SER A 223 37.88 28.31 -6.27
C SER A 223 36.79 29.30 -5.82
N ASP A 224 35.54 28.88 -5.72
CA ASP A 224 34.48 29.75 -5.21
C ASP A 224 34.32 29.60 -3.68
N PRO A 225 34.60 30.65 -2.87
CA PRO A 225 34.33 30.61 -1.42
C PRO A 225 32.83 30.57 -1.07
N THR A 226 31.94 30.58 -2.07
CA THR A 226 30.50 30.35 -1.93
C THR A 226 30.07 28.95 -2.39
N ALA A 227 31.04 28.08 -2.70
CA ALA A 227 30.80 26.66 -2.96
C ALA A 227 30.05 26.02 -1.77
N PRO A 228 29.08 25.13 -2.04
CA PRO A 228 28.44 24.36 -0.99
C PRO A 228 29.43 23.35 -0.39
N ASP A 229 29.19 22.93 0.85
CA ASP A 229 29.98 21.91 1.56
C ASP A 229 29.68 20.49 1.02
N VAL A 230 28.47 20.28 0.53
CA VAL A 230 28.04 19.06 -0.17
C VAL A 230 27.58 19.43 -1.57
N HIS A 231 28.29 18.93 -2.56
CA HIS A 231 28.01 19.10 -3.97
C HIS A 231 27.00 18.06 -4.44
N VAL A 232 26.02 18.49 -5.24
CA VAL A 232 25.05 17.58 -5.85
C VAL A 232 24.95 17.80 -7.36
N ALA A 233 24.63 16.74 -8.09
CA ALA A 233 24.30 16.79 -9.51
C ALA A 233 23.02 16.01 -9.78
N TYR A 234 22.20 16.53 -10.69
CA TYR A 234 21.10 15.79 -11.30
C TYR A 234 21.56 15.36 -12.69
N ASP A 235 21.77 14.05 -12.87
CA ASP A 235 22.42 13.49 -14.05
C ASP A 235 21.39 13.06 -15.12
N GLY A 236 20.12 13.37 -14.90
CA GLY A 236 19.02 13.10 -15.81
C GLY A 236 18.22 11.85 -15.47
N ARG A 237 17.13 11.65 -16.21
CA ARG A 237 16.29 10.45 -16.08
C ARG A 237 17.05 9.23 -16.55
N THR A 238 17.02 8.14 -15.77
CA THR A 238 17.58 6.85 -16.18
C THR A 238 16.51 5.94 -16.78
N ASN A 239 15.27 6.10 -16.31
CA ASN A 239 14.07 5.50 -16.88
C ASN A 239 12.87 6.47 -16.78
N HIS A 240 11.64 5.99 -16.93
CA HIS A 240 10.43 6.82 -16.86
C HIS A 240 10.01 7.18 -15.43
N THR A 241 10.61 6.61 -14.39
CA THR A 241 10.25 6.84 -12.97
C THR A 241 11.44 7.25 -12.08
N GLU A 242 12.68 7.04 -12.53
CA GLU A 242 13.89 7.30 -11.75
C GLU A 242 14.87 8.25 -12.47
N ALA A 243 15.69 8.93 -11.67
CA ALA A 243 16.76 9.79 -12.15
C ALA A 243 18.06 9.52 -11.40
N ALA A 244 19.18 9.64 -12.12
CA ALA A 244 20.51 9.55 -11.55
C ALA A 244 20.89 10.85 -10.83
N VAL A 245 21.55 10.70 -9.69
CA VAL A 245 22.11 11.80 -8.92
C VAL A 245 23.49 11.42 -8.39
N SER A 246 24.35 12.44 -8.34
CA SER A 246 25.67 12.35 -7.73
C SER A 246 25.74 13.28 -6.53
N ILE A 247 26.35 12.83 -5.44
CA ILE A 247 26.59 13.59 -4.20
C ILE A 247 28.08 13.47 -3.86
N ASP A 248 28.75 14.60 -3.71
CA ASP A 248 30.19 14.68 -3.42
C ASP A 248 30.41 15.59 -2.21
N ALA A 249 31.09 15.07 -1.19
CA ALA A 249 31.46 15.76 0.03
C ALA A 249 32.95 15.53 0.33
N ASP A 250 33.50 16.26 1.30
CA ASP A 250 34.95 16.24 1.59
C ASP A 250 35.54 14.83 1.86
N ASP A 251 34.74 13.92 2.45
CA ASP A 251 35.17 12.60 2.91
C ASP A 251 34.37 11.42 2.36
N TRP A 252 33.36 11.66 1.51
CA TRP A 252 32.56 10.62 0.86
C TRP A 252 31.94 11.12 -0.44
N ASP A 253 31.70 10.19 -1.35
CA ASP A 253 30.98 10.41 -2.60
C ASP A 253 29.95 9.29 -2.80
N LEU A 254 28.91 9.59 -3.55
CA LEU A 254 27.82 8.67 -3.83
C LEU A 254 27.22 8.97 -5.20
N GLU A 255 27.14 7.94 -6.04
CA GLU A 255 26.30 7.91 -7.23
C GLU A 255 25.14 6.93 -6.97
N THR A 256 23.91 7.38 -7.20
CA THR A 256 22.72 6.53 -7.06
C THR A 256 21.57 7.05 -7.92
N GLU A 257 20.47 6.33 -7.93
CA GLU A 257 19.20 6.78 -8.52
C GLU A 257 18.22 7.17 -7.42
N ILE A 258 17.28 8.05 -7.75
CA ILE A 258 16.16 8.43 -6.88
C ILE A 258 14.83 8.28 -7.63
N PRO A 259 13.76 7.81 -6.97
CA PRO A 259 12.43 7.66 -7.57
C PRO A 259 11.63 8.97 -7.52
N LEU A 260 12.33 10.11 -7.45
CA LEU A 260 11.77 11.44 -7.35
C LEU A 260 12.42 12.32 -8.42
N LEU A 261 11.63 12.68 -9.42
CA LEU A 261 12.11 13.34 -10.62
C LEU A 261 12.18 14.86 -10.46
N GLY A 262 13.13 15.46 -11.18
CA GLY A 262 13.37 16.91 -11.21
C GLY A 262 14.64 17.35 -10.47
N GLU A 263 15.32 18.37 -11.01
CA GLU A 263 16.65 18.80 -10.56
C GLU A 263 16.73 19.15 -9.07
N HIS A 264 15.67 19.74 -8.52
CA HIS A 264 15.59 20.11 -7.12
C HIS A 264 15.66 18.91 -6.16
N GLN A 265 15.36 17.70 -6.64
CA GLN A 265 15.45 16.48 -5.84
C GLN A 265 16.89 16.05 -5.57
N ALA A 266 17.86 16.42 -6.40
CA ALA A 266 19.28 16.19 -6.11
C ALA A 266 19.72 16.95 -4.85
N VAL A 267 19.25 18.20 -4.68
CA VAL A 267 19.48 18.98 -3.45
C VAL A 267 18.79 18.33 -2.25
N ASN A 268 17.55 17.88 -2.41
CA ASN A 268 16.83 17.18 -1.33
C ASN A 268 17.55 15.88 -0.91
N ALA A 269 18.11 15.13 -1.87
CA ALA A 269 18.90 13.93 -1.63
C ALA A 269 20.21 14.22 -0.91
N GLY A 270 20.94 15.27 -1.32
CA GLY A 270 22.15 15.73 -0.62
C GLY A 270 21.87 16.15 0.84
N ILE A 271 20.76 16.85 1.07
CA ILE A 271 20.32 17.20 2.43
C ILE A 271 19.99 15.94 3.24
N ALA A 272 19.26 14.99 2.64
CA ALA A 272 18.88 13.76 3.32
C ALA A 272 20.11 12.91 3.70
N ALA A 273 21.07 12.76 2.77
CA ALA A 273 22.31 12.03 3.02
C ALA A 273 23.17 12.68 4.12
N ALA A 274 23.31 14.01 4.08
CA ALA A 274 24.02 14.76 5.12
C ALA A 274 23.33 14.62 6.50
N LEU A 275 21.99 14.68 6.56
CA LEU A 275 21.25 14.45 7.81
C LEU A 275 21.44 13.01 8.31
N ALA A 276 21.33 12.00 7.46
CA ALA A 276 21.50 10.60 7.85
C ALA A 276 22.89 10.34 8.48
N ARG A 277 23.95 10.92 7.90
CA ARG A 277 25.32 10.86 8.44
C ARG A 277 25.52 11.63 9.75
N GLN A 278 24.67 12.62 10.08
CA GLN A 278 24.71 13.29 11.39
C GLN A 278 24.13 12.42 12.51
N ILE A 279 23.23 11.50 12.17
CA ILE A 279 22.54 10.62 13.12
C ILE A 279 23.37 9.38 13.45
N GLY A 280 23.96 8.77 12.42
CA GLY A 280 24.57 7.45 12.54
C GLY A 280 25.72 7.21 11.57
N ASP A 281 26.40 6.07 11.78
CA ASP A 281 27.39 5.56 10.84
C ASP A 281 26.65 4.85 9.69
N VAL A 282 26.18 5.64 8.73
CA VAL A 282 25.44 5.18 7.55
C VAL A 282 26.43 4.97 6.40
N SER A 283 26.49 3.76 5.82
CA SER A 283 27.41 3.47 4.71
C SER A 283 26.93 4.09 3.40
N GLU A 284 27.83 4.25 2.42
CA GLU A 284 27.47 4.69 1.06
C GLU A 284 26.43 3.75 0.42
N THR A 285 26.52 2.45 0.68
CA THR A 285 25.54 1.45 0.22
C THR A 285 24.16 1.70 0.81
N ASP A 286 24.07 1.99 2.11
CA ASP A 286 22.80 2.26 2.79
C ASP A 286 22.19 3.59 2.31
N LEU A 287 23.03 4.60 2.09
CA LEU A 287 22.62 5.86 1.46
C LEU A 287 22.06 5.59 0.04
N ALA A 288 22.79 4.84 -0.79
CA ALA A 288 22.39 4.55 -2.17
C ALA A 288 21.01 3.88 -2.23
N ARG A 289 20.84 2.78 -1.49
CA ARG A 289 19.61 1.99 -1.46
C ARG A 289 18.46 2.74 -0.78
N GLY A 290 18.77 3.47 0.30
CA GLY A 290 17.84 4.32 1.03
C GLY A 290 17.21 5.38 0.15
N LEU A 291 18.04 6.14 -0.56
CA LEU A 291 17.60 7.18 -1.49
C LEU A 291 16.81 6.60 -2.67
N ARG A 292 17.27 5.49 -3.27
CA ARG A 292 16.59 4.84 -4.41
C ARG A 292 15.23 4.21 -4.04
N SER A 293 15.03 3.89 -2.76
CA SER A 293 13.78 3.30 -2.24
C SER A 293 12.79 4.34 -1.70
N ALA A 294 13.14 5.63 -1.72
CA ALA A 294 12.38 6.71 -1.11
C ALA A 294 11.18 7.20 -1.94
N HIS A 295 10.28 6.28 -2.29
CA HIS A 295 9.04 6.59 -3.02
C HIS A 295 8.15 7.57 -2.24
N TRP A 296 7.63 8.59 -2.92
CA TRP A 296 6.75 9.60 -2.33
C TRP A 296 5.60 10.00 -3.27
N PRO A 297 4.38 9.49 -3.04
CA PRO A 297 3.24 9.74 -3.93
C PRO A 297 2.91 11.23 -4.14
N GLY A 298 2.45 11.55 -5.35
CA GLY A 298 2.07 12.90 -5.75
C GLY A 298 3.22 13.91 -5.90
N ARG A 299 4.45 13.43 -6.17
CA ARG A 299 5.61 14.24 -6.56
C ARG A 299 6.15 13.74 -7.88
N PHE A 300 5.74 14.38 -8.97
CA PHE A 300 5.99 13.93 -10.34
C PHE A 300 5.82 12.40 -10.46
N GLU A 301 4.68 11.90 -9.97
CA GLU A 301 4.41 10.47 -9.92
C GLU A 301 3.90 10.02 -11.28
N VAL A 302 4.72 9.29 -12.03
CA VAL A 302 4.34 8.69 -13.32
C VAL A 302 3.49 7.45 -13.05
N MET A 303 2.29 7.41 -13.64
CA MET A 303 1.30 6.35 -13.45
C MET A 303 1.16 5.46 -14.68
N ASP A 304 1.48 5.98 -15.86
CA ASP A 304 1.38 5.28 -17.15
C ASP A 304 2.32 5.94 -18.16
N THR A 305 2.70 5.24 -19.22
CA THR A 305 3.57 5.72 -20.30
C THR A 305 2.88 5.82 -21.66
N GLU A 306 1.71 5.20 -21.86
CA GLU A 306 1.00 5.21 -23.14
C GLU A 306 -0.53 5.41 -22.95
N PRO A 307 -1.05 6.65 -22.76
CA PRO A 307 -0.32 7.92 -22.74
C PRO A 307 0.53 8.12 -21.48
N LEU A 308 1.46 9.07 -21.52
CA LEU A 308 2.20 9.49 -20.33
C LEU A 308 1.23 10.12 -19.32
N VAL A 309 1.00 9.47 -18.18
CA VAL A 309 0.14 10.01 -17.11
C VAL A 309 0.98 10.41 -15.90
N VAL A 310 0.92 11.69 -15.50
CA VAL A 310 1.71 12.25 -14.39
C VAL A 310 0.80 12.89 -13.35
N LEU A 311 1.04 12.60 -12.07
CA LEU A 311 0.38 13.24 -10.93
C LEU A 311 1.39 14.09 -10.14
N ASP A 312 1.12 15.39 -9.97
CA ASP A 312 2.00 16.27 -9.20
C ASP A 312 1.26 17.32 -8.36
N GLY A 313 1.67 17.45 -7.10
CA GLY A 313 1.08 18.36 -6.12
C GLY A 313 1.44 19.86 -6.24
N ALA A 314 2.03 20.31 -7.35
CA ALA A 314 2.36 21.72 -7.57
C ALA A 314 1.13 22.61 -7.36
N HIS A 315 1.27 23.60 -6.48
CA HIS A 315 0.15 24.42 -5.99
C HIS A 315 0.53 25.91 -5.83
N ASN A 316 1.66 26.32 -6.41
CA ASN A 316 2.14 27.69 -6.47
C ASN A 316 2.96 27.87 -7.76
N PRO A 317 3.19 29.13 -8.22
CA PRO A 317 3.86 29.37 -9.50
C PRO A 317 5.24 28.75 -9.62
N GLY A 318 6.08 28.83 -8.57
CA GLY A 318 7.43 28.24 -8.59
C GLY A 318 7.42 26.71 -8.65
N ALA A 319 6.45 26.06 -8.00
CA ALA A 319 6.26 24.62 -8.13
C ALA A 319 5.78 24.22 -9.52
N CYS A 320 4.89 25.01 -10.14
CA CYS A 320 4.44 24.77 -11.51
C CYS A 320 5.57 24.93 -12.55
N ASP A 321 6.47 25.90 -12.35
CA ASP A 321 7.66 26.10 -13.18
C ASP A 321 8.64 24.92 -13.07
N GLY A 322 8.88 24.43 -11.85
CA GLY A 322 9.67 23.22 -11.62
C GLY A 322 9.03 21.97 -12.24
N LEU A 323 7.71 21.83 -12.14
CA LEU A 323 6.95 20.76 -12.80
C LEU A 323 7.08 20.83 -14.32
N ALA A 324 6.95 22.03 -14.90
CA ALA A 324 7.12 22.25 -16.34
C ALA A 324 8.53 21.85 -16.80
N THR A 325 9.56 22.25 -16.06
CA THR A 325 10.96 21.91 -16.35
C THR A 325 11.20 20.40 -16.31
N THR A 326 10.64 19.68 -15.33
CA THR A 326 10.74 18.21 -15.30
C THR A 326 9.98 17.57 -16.47
N LEU A 327 8.81 18.11 -16.82
CA LEU A 327 7.99 17.60 -17.92
C LEU A 327 8.68 17.76 -19.29
N GLU A 328 9.49 18.81 -19.49
CA GLU A 328 10.32 18.99 -20.70
C GLU A 328 11.31 17.84 -20.95
N THR A 329 11.60 17.02 -19.94
CA THR A 329 12.49 15.86 -20.09
C THR A 329 11.79 14.65 -20.71
N TYR A 330 10.46 14.70 -20.94
CA TYR A 330 9.66 13.67 -21.59
C TYR A 330 9.27 14.10 -23.00
N ASP A 331 9.28 13.14 -23.92
CA ASP A 331 8.74 13.32 -25.25
C ASP A 331 7.24 13.02 -25.24
N TYR A 332 6.42 13.95 -25.72
CA TYR A 332 4.99 13.79 -25.95
C TYR A 332 4.51 14.76 -27.04
N ASP A 333 3.42 14.44 -27.72
CA ASP A 333 2.86 15.26 -28.82
C ASP A 333 1.98 16.40 -28.29
N ASP A 334 0.87 16.07 -27.61
CA ASP A 334 -0.04 17.04 -27.00
C ASP A 334 -0.14 16.89 -25.47
N LEU A 335 -0.36 18.02 -24.76
CA LEU A 335 -0.58 18.05 -23.31
C LEU A 335 -2.08 18.21 -22.98
N HIS A 336 -2.60 17.27 -22.20
CA HIS A 336 -3.94 17.28 -21.62
C HIS A 336 -3.85 17.50 -20.10
N LEU A 337 -4.38 18.63 -19.63
CA LEU A 337 -4.23 19.05 -18.24
C LEU A 337 -5.53 18.83 -17.44
N VAL A 338 -5.42 18.21 -16.27
CA VAL A 338 -6.45 18.21 -15.23
C VAL A 338 -5.98 19.12 -14.10
N PHE A 339 -6.75 20.16 -13.79
CA PHE A 339 -6.31 21.19 -12.83
C PHE A 339 -7.37 21.48 -11.76
N GLY A 340 -6.99 21.26 -10.50
CA GLY A 340 -7.81 21.58 -9.33
C GLY A 340 -6.98 22.25 -8.23
N ALA A 341 -7.31 23.50 -7.89
CA ALA A 341 -6.55 24.32 -6.95
C ALA A 341 -7.45 25.01 -5.91
N MET A 342 -6.84 25.57 -4.87
CA MET A 342 -7.54 26.29 -3.80
C MET A 342 -7.74 27.77 -4.14
N HIS A 343 -8.79 28.41 -3.64
CA HIS A 343 -9.13 29.81 -3.97
C HIS A 343 -8.11 30.86 -3.50
N ASP A 344 -7.20 30.50 -2.58
CA ASP A 344 -6.16 31.38 -2.04
C ASP A 344 -4.87 31.41 -2.87
N LYS A 345 -4.83 30.72 -4.03
CA LYS A 345 -3.64 30.60 -4.88
C LYS A 345 -3.64 31.59 -6.04
N ASP A 346 -2.44 31.89 -6.58
CA ASP A 346 -2.29 32.72 -7.76
C ASP A 346 -2.48 31.88 -9.03
N HIS A 347 -3.74 31.65 -9.41
CA HIS A 347 -4.09 30.76 -10.52
C HIS A 347 -3.53 31.23 -11.87
N ARG A 348 -3.39 32.56 -12.06
CA ARG A 348 -2.88 33.12 -13.33
C ARG A 348 -1.39 32.93 -13.47
N GLU A 349 -0.63 33.19 -12.41
CA GLU A 349 0.81 32.92 -12.44
C GLU A 349 1.09 31.41 -12.55
N MET A 350 0.28 30.56 -11.90
CA MET A 350 0.38 29.11 -12.07
C MET A 350 0.08 28.65 -13.50
N ALA A 351 -1.01 29.14 -14.11
CA ALA A 351 -1.36 28.81 -15.49
C ALA A 351 -0.30 29.28 -16.49
N ALA A 352 0.37 30.42 -16.21
CA ALA A 352 1.45 30.95 -17.04
C ALA A 352 2.79 30.20 -16.87
N ALA A 353 3.00 29.57 -15.72
CA ALA A 353 4.20 28.77 -15.44
C ALA A 353 4.15 27.36 -16.05
N LEU A 354 2.96 26.84 -16.32
CA LEU A 354 2.79 25.54 -16.98
C LEU A 354 2.89 25.65 -18.51
N PRO A 355 3.30 24.58 -19.21
CA PRO A 355 3.22 24.53 -20.67
C PRO A 355 1.78 24.73 -21.13
N THR A 356 1.57 25.44 -22.25
CA THR A 356 0.23 25.69 -22.77
C THR A 356 -0.42 24.37 -23.22
N PRO A 357 -1.52 23.93 -22.58
CA PRO A 357 -2.08 22.61 -22.87
C PRO A 357 -2.97 22.65 -24.12
N ALA A 358 -2.96 21.54 -24.89
CA ALA A 358 -3.85 21.32 -26.02
C ALA A 358 -5.32 21.21 -25.56
N SER A 359 -5.56 20.55 -24.44
CA SER A 359 -6.83 20.62 -23.72
C SER A 359 -6.64 20.68 -22.21
N ILE A 360 -7.61 21.29 -21.52
CA ILE A 360 -7.67 21.34 -20.07
C ILE A 360 -9.08 21.02 -19.58
N VAL A 361 -9.15 20.25 -18.49
CA VAL A 361 -10.34 20.04 -17.69
C VAL A 361 -10.09 20.57 -16.28
N THR A 362 -10.72 21.69 -15.94
CA THR A 362 -10.66 22.21 -14.56
C THR A 362 -11.72 21.54 -13.69
N THR A 363 -11.40 21.36 -12.42
CA THR A 363 -12.22 20.57 -11.49
C THR A 363 -12.12 21.10 -10.06
N GLU A 364 -13.04 20.65 -9.21
CA GLU A 364 -13.14 21.03 -7.79
C GLU A 364 -12.78 19.83 -6.91
N PRO A 365 -11.60 19.81 -6.25
CA PRO A 365 -11.30 18.82 -5.23
C PRO A 365 -12.27 18.96 -4.03
N THR A 366 -12.54 17.86 -3.33
CA THR A 366 -13.50 17.75 -2.22
C THR A 366 -13.01 18.44 -0.95
N LEU A 367 -12.95 19.78 -0.99
CA LEU A 367 -12.56 20.65 0.11
C LEU A 367 -13.32 21.98 0.05
N ASP A 368 -13.75 22.47 1.21
CA ASP A 368 -14.46 23.77 1.35
C ASP A 368 -13.70 24.99 0.79
N ARG A 369 -12.39 24.85 0.56
CA ARG A 369 -11.52 25.93 0.05
C ARG A 369 -11.08 25.72 -1.40
N ALA A 370 -11.58 24.70 -2.10
CA ALA A 370 -11.37 24.56 -3.54
C ALA A 370 -11.93 25.78 -4.29
N GLU A 371 -11.32 26.10 -5.42
CA GLU A 371 -11.80 27.17 -6.31
C GLU A 371 -12.89 26.64 -7.26
N GLU A 372 -13.79 27.50 -7.69
CA GLU A 372 -14.82 27.16 -8.67
C GLU A 372 -14.17 26.79 -10.02
N PRO A 373 -14.50 25.63 -10.64
CA PRO A 373 -13.87 25.19 -11.88
C PRO A 373 -13.92 26.22 -13.02
N ALA A 374 -14.99 27.01 -13.08
CA ALA A 374 -15.16 28.08 -14.06
C ALA A 374 -14.14 29.22 -13.90
N VAL A 375 -13.73 29.55 -12.67
CA VAL A 375 -12.70 30.56 -12.40
C VAL A 375 -11.34 30.08 -12.90
N LEU A 376 -11.00 28.83 -12.60
CA LEU A 376 -9.77 28.20 -13.08
C LEU A 376 -9.75 28.12 -14.62
N ALA A 377 -10.89 27.78 -15.23
CA ALA A 377 -11.03 27.70 -16.68
C ALA A 377 -10.72 29.04 -17.37
N GLU A 378 -11.18 30.16 -16.80
CA GLU A 378 -10.87 31.50 -17.32
C GLU A 378 -9.37 31.83 -17.22
N ALA A 379 -8.68 31.42 -16.14
CA ALA A 379 -7.24 31.63 -16.00
C ALA A 379 -6.44 30.93 -17.10
N PHE A 380 -6.81 29.69 -17.45
CA PHE A 380 -6.14 28.94 -18.52
C PHE A 380 -6.57 29.38 -19.93
N ALA A 381 -7.82 29.81 -20.10
CA ALA A 381 -8.26 30.44 -21.35
C ALA A 381 -7.47 31.72 -21.64
N ASP A 382 -7.26 32.57 -20.63
CA ASP A 382 -6.41 33.77 -20.70
C ASP A 382 -4.94 33.43 -21.00
N ALA A 383 -4.43 32.31 -20.48
CA ALA A 383 -3.08 31.81 -20.72
C ALA A 383 -2.89 31.15 -22.10
N GLY A 384 -3.98 30.95 -22.86
CA GLY A 384 -3.93 30.45 -24.24
C GLY A 384 -4.16 28.95 -24.41
N ALA A 385 -4.71 28.26 -23.41
CA ALA A 385 -5.09 26.85 -23.53
C ALA A 385 -6.03 26.59 -24.73
N GLY A 386 -5.85 25.45 -25.40
CA GLY A 386 -6.61 25.12 -26.62
C GLY A 386 -8.10 24.88 -26.37
N ARG A 387 -8.44 23.70 -25.84
CA ARG A 387 -9.82 23.32 -25.48
C ARG A 387 -10.00 23.36 -23.97
N VAL A 388 -10.93 24.18 -23.47
CA VAL A 388 -11.21 24.32 -22.03
C VAL A 388 -12.56 23.67 -21.69
N ARG A 389 -12.58 22.77 -20.71
CA ARG A 389 -13.77 22.13 -20.14
C ARG A 389 -13.74 22.23 -18.61
N THR A 390 -14.89 21.99 -18.00
CA THR A 390 -15.05 21.93 -16.53
C THR A 390 -15.76 20.64 -16.18
N GLU A 391 -15.28 19.93 -15.18
CA GLU A 391 -15.99 18.80 -14.55
C GLU A 391 -16.14 19.07 -13.06
N ALA A 392 -17.14 18.45 -12.43
CA ALA A 392 -17.38 18.64 -11.01
C ALA A 392 -16.47 17.78 -10.13
N ALA A 393 -16.17 16.55 -10.58
CA ALA A 393 -15.36 15.58 -9.85
C ALA A 393 -14.02 15.37 -10.55
N VAL A 394 -12.95 15.20 -9.75
CA VAL A 394 -11.59 15.00 -10.27
C VAL A 394 -11.49 13.74 -11.12
N GLN A 395 -12.19 12.65 -10.73
CA GLN A 395 -12.16 11.40 -11.47
C GLN A 395 -12.80 11.53 -12.87
N ASP A 396 -13.87 12.30 -12.99
CA ASP A 396 -14.52 12.58 -14.28
C ASP A 396 -13.63 13.46 -15.16
N ALA A 397 -12.91 14.41 -14.54
CA ALA A 397 -11.94 15.26 -15.22
C ALA A 397 -10.77 14.43 -15.79
N LEU A 398 -10.22 13.51 -14.99
CA LEU A 398 -9.18 12.58 -15.42
C LEU A 398 -9.68 11.64 -16.53
N ALA A 399 -10.87 11.04 -16.38
CA ALA A 399 -11.44 10.19 -17.41
C ALA A 399 -11.65 10.94 -18.73
N THR A 400 -12.04 12.21 -18.66
CA THR A 400 -12.19 13.07 -19.83
C THR A 400 -10.86 13.39 -20.49
N ALA A 401 -9.82 13.67 -19.71
CA ALA A 401 -8.48 13.93 -20.24
C ALA A 401 -7.88 12.68 -20.91
N LEU A 402 -7.99 11.51 -20.26
CA LEU A 402 -7.54 10.23 -20.83
C LEU A 402 -8.29 9.86 -22.11
N ALA A 403 -9.60 10.16 -22.20
CA ALA A 403 -10.39 9.89 -23.40
C ALA A 403 -10.08 10.85 -24.57
N ASP A 404 -9.51 12.02 -24.28
CA ASP A 404 -9.09 13.00 -25.29
C ASP A 404 -7.64 12.75 -25.78
N ALA A 405 -6.84 11.96 -25.06
CA ALA A 405 -5.41 11.71 -25.31
C ALA A 405 -5.17 10.47 -26.21
N ASP A 406 -4.26 10.60 -27.18
CA ASP A 406 -3.68 9.49 -27.94
C ASP A 406 -2.47 8.89 -27.17
N ALA A 407 -1.94 7.74 -27.63
CA ALA A 407 -0.88 7.02 -26.91
C ALA A 407 0.45 7.80 -26.77
N ASP A 408 0.73 8.72 -27.69
CA ASP A 408 1.94 9.55 -27.70
C ASP A 408 1.75 10.90 -26.95
N ASP A 409 0.59 11.11 -26.31
CA ASP A 409 0.26 12.34 -25.58
C ASP A 409 0.61 12.25 -24.08
N CYS A 410 0.53 13.39 -23.40
CA CYS A 410 0.68 13.48 -21.95
C CYS A 410 -0.61 13.94 -21.26
N VAL A 411 -1.01 13.23 -20.21
CA VAL A 411 -2.05 13.64 -19.25
C VAL A 411 -1.39 14.05 -17.93
N LEU A 412 -1.52 15.32 -17.56
CA LEU A 412 -0.98 15.86 -16.30
C LEU A 412 -2.12 16.20 -15.33
N VAL A 413 -2.08 15.69 -14.10
CA VAL A 413 -2.97 16.11 -13.01
C VAL A 413 -2.18 16.95 -12.00
N THR A 414 -2.61 18.20 -11.79
CA THR A 414 -1.92 19.09 -10.84
C THR A 414 -2.84 20.19 -10.26
N GLY A 415 -2.25 21.14 -9.52
CA GLY A 415 -2.91 22.29 -8.90
C GLY A 415 -3.05 22.15 -7.38
N SER A 416 -3.14 20.92 -6.87
CA SER A 416 -3.12 20.62 -5.44
C SER A 416 -2.90 19.13 -5.17
N LEU A 417 -2.39 18.83 -3.97
CA LEU A 417 -2.31 17.45 -3.49
C LEU A 417 -3.67 16.76 -3.31
N PHE A 418 -4.74 17.53 -3.14
CA PHE A 418 -6.10 16.98 -3.00
C PHE A 418 -6.66 16.54 -4.35
N ALA A 419 -6.42 17.30 -5.42
CA ALA A 419 -6.71 16.84 -6.77
C ALA A 419 -5.91 15.57 -7.10
N VAL A 420 -4.63 15.56 -6.75
CA VAL A 420 -3.78 14.37 -6.96
C VAL A 420 -4.31 13.16 -6.19
N ALA A 421 -4.67 13.30 -4.92
CA ALA A 421 -5.21 12.19 -4.12
C ALA A 421 -6.49 11.60 -4.75
N GLU A 422 -7.43 12.44 -5.16
CA GLU A 422 -8.69 11.97 -5.78
C GLU A 422 -8.48 11.34 -7.16
N ALA A 423 -7.49 11.83 -7.93
CA ALA A 423 -7.10 11.21 -9.20
C ALA A 423 -6.42 9.85 -8.98
N ARG A 424 -5.50 9.80 -8.01
CA ARG A 424 -4.70 8.60 -7.68
C ARG A 424 -5.57 7.43 -7.24
N SER A 425 -6.74 7.69 -6.66
CA SER A 425 -7.72 6.65 -6.29
C SER A 425 -8.15 5.77 -7.47
N ARG A 426 -7.95 6.20 -8.73
CA ARG A 426 -8.18 5.34 -9.90
C ARG A 426 -7.32 4.07 -9.89
N TRP A 427 -6.10 4.15 -9.37
CA TRP A 427 -5.14 3.04 -9.33
C TRP A 427 -5.10 2.32 -7.98
N THR A 428 -5.35 3.04 -6.88
CA THR A 428 -5.26 2.49 -5.51
C THR A 428 -6.58 1.96 -4.96
N ARG A 429 -7.73 2.40 -5.48
CA ARG A 429 -9.02 1.93 -5.01
C ARG A 429 -9.16 0.44 -5.28
N THR A 430 -9.47 -0.30 -4.21
CA THR A 430 -9.60 -1.74 -4.21
C THR A 430 -11.03 -2.14 -3.85
N ASP A 431 -11.73 -2.83 -4.74
CA ASP A 431 -13.07 -3.35 -4.45
C ASP A 431 -12.92 -4.79 -3.89
N VAL A 432 -12.89 -4.91 -2.56
CA VAL A 432 -12.66 -6.19 -1.87
C VAL A 432 -13.93 -7.04 -1.83
N PRO A 433 -13.94 -8.25 -2.45
CA PRO A 433 -15.09 -9.14 -2.36
C PRO A 433 -15.22 -9.68 -0.93
N LYS A 434 -16.37 -9.50 -0.28
CA LYS A 434 -16.63 -10.05 1.06
C LYS A 434 -17.57 -11.24 0.99
N ARG A 435 -17.23 -12.31 1.71
CA ARG A 435 -18.10 -13.49 1.88
C ARG A 435 -18.76 -13.47 3.25
N ILE A 436 -20.06 -13.16 3.28
CA ILE A 436 -20.85 -13.09 4.51
C ILE A 436 -21.60 -14.41 4.71
N ARG A 437 -21.05 -15.31 5.52
CA ARG A 437 -21.65 -16.63 5.78
C ARG A 437 -22.72 -16.53 6.85
N ASP A 438 -22.51 -15.72 7.87
CA ASP A 438 -23.42 -15.57 9.01
C ASP A 438 -23.41 -14.13 9.56
N ARG A 439 -24.14 -13.91 10.65
CA ARG A 439 -24.23 -12.59 11.28
C ARG A 439 -22.91 -12.16 11.93
N SER A 440 -22.04 -13.09 12.32
CA SER A 440 -20.71 -12.73 12.82
C SER A 440 -19.91 -12.11 11.70
N ASP A 441 -19.77 -12.82 10.56
CA ASP A 441 -19.07 -12.29 9.39
C ASP A 441 -19.65 -10.94 8.94
N ALA A 442 -20.98 -10.79 8.99
CA ALA A 442 -21.66 -9.53 8.64
C ALA A 442 -21.25 -8.38 9.55
N ARG A 443 -21.20 -8.62 10.87
CA ARG A 443 -20.80 -7.61 11.85
C ARG A 443 -19.33 -7.26 11.69
N ASP A 444 -18.47 -8.25 11.48
CA ASP A 444 -17.04 -8.06 11.28
C ASP A 444 -16.81 -7.19 10.04
N ALA A 445 -17.40 -7.53 8.89
CA ALA A 445 -17.27 -6.73 7.67
C ALA A 445 -17.83 -5.30 7.78
N LEU A 446 -18.93 -5.09 8.52
CA LEU A 446 -19.48 -3.75 8.74
C LEU A 446 -18.63 -2.94 9.74
N ALA A 447 -18.07 -3.59 10.76
CA ALA A 447 -17.19 -2.96 11.74
C ALA A 447 -15.85 -2.56 11.12
N GLU A 448 -15.25 -3.43 10.29
CA GLU A 448 -14.05 -3.14 9.48
C GLU A 448 -14.27 -1.89 8.60
N ALA A 449 -15.47 -1.74 8.04
CA ALA A 449 -15.87 -0.56 7.26
C ALA A 449 -16.22 0.66 8.12
N ASN A 450 -15.95 0.62 9.43
CA ASN A 450 -16.21 1.70 10.38
C ASN A 450 -17.68 2.15 10.47
N VAL A 451 -18.63 1.24 10.23
CA VAL A 451 -20.06 1.50 10.39
C VAL A 451 -20.41 1.66 11.87
N ALA A 452 -21.25 2.65 12.20
CA ALA A 452 -21.67 2.90 13.57
C ALA A 452 -22.36 1.66 14.19
N ALA A 453 -22.04 1.32 15.44
CA ALA A 453 -22.52 0.09 16.09
C ALA A 453 -24.04 -0.10 16.04
N GLY A 454 -24.82 0.98 16.18
CA GLY A 454 -26.28 0.92 16.07
C GLY A 454 -26.79 0.58 14.66
N ASP A 455 -26.02 0.92 13.62
CA ASP A 455 -26.31 0.50 12.24
C ASP A 455 -25.80 -0.93 11.97
N VAL A 456 -24.68 -1.35 12.57
CA VAL A 456 -24.19 -2.74 12.50
C VAL A 456 -25.25 -3.71 13.04
N GLU A 457 -25.78 -3.46 14.24
CA GLU A 457 -26.84 -4.29 14.84
C GLU A 457 -28.12 -4.33 13.99
N ARG A 458 -28.39 -3.26 13.24
CA ARG A 458 -29.57 -3.13 12.40
C ARG A 458 -29.41 -3.83 11.04
N LEU A 459 -28.19 -3.86 10.50
CA LEU A 459 -27.89 -4.29 9.13
C LEU A 459 -27.31 -5.71 9.05
N ASP A 460 -26.87 -6.32 10.17
CA ASP A 460 -26.22 -7.64 10.15
C ASP A 460 -27.08 -8.72 9.46
N GLY A 461 -28.39 -8.76 9.72
CA GLY A 461 -29.33 -9.67 9.08
C GLY A 461 -29.62 -9.37 7.62
N ASP A 462 -29.39 -8.13 7.17
CA ASP A 462 -29.55 -7.72 5.77
C ASP A 462 -28.33 -8.11 4.92
N ALA A 463 -27.15 -8.22 5.51
CA ALA A 463 -25.94 -8.64 4.82
C ALA A 463 -25.88 -10.16 4.55
N VAL A 464 -26.62 -10.97 5.32
CA VAL A 464 -26.59 -12.43 5.20
C VAL A 464 -27.66 -12.91 4.21
N HIS A 465 -27.24 -13.30 3.00
CA HIS A 465 -28.15 -13.87 2.00
C HIS A 465 -28.28 -15.40 2.12
N ARG A 466 -29.47 -15.93 1.88
CA ARG A 466 -29.78 -17.36 1.92
C ARG A 466 -30.59 -17.80 0.71
N VAL A 467 -30.31 -19.01 0.25
CA VAL A 467 -31.08 -19.69 -0.78
C VAL A 467 -31.58 -21.02 -0.24
N VAL A 468 -32.89 -21.23 -0.25
CA VAL A 468 -33.51 -22.47 0.24
C VAL A 468 -34.43 -23.04 -0.81
N ARG A 469 -34.25 -24.33 -1.12
CA ARG A 469 -35.22 -25.11 -1.87
C ARG A 469 -36.10 -25.87 -0.89
N THR A 470 -37.41 -25.79 -1.09
CA THR A 470 -38.40 -26.57 -0.35
C THR A 470 -39.51 -27.07 -1.28
N ALA A 471 -40.33 -28.02 -0.84
CA ALA A 471 -41.45 -28.55 -1.59
C ALA A 471 -42.76 -28.30 -0.81
N LEU A 472 -43.70 -27.59 -1.43
CA LEU A 472 -44.91 -27.08 -0.79
C LEU A 472 -46.17 -27.45 -1.57
N ARG A 473 -47.35 -27.41 -0.96
CA ARG A 473 -48.61 -27.47 -1.73
C ARG A 473 -48.84 -26.16 -2.47
N ASP A 474 -49.47 -26.18 -3.64
CA ASP A 474 -49.69 -25.01 -4.52
C ASP A 474 -50.16 -23.75 -3.80
N ARG A 475 -51.11 -23.90 -2.87
CA ARG A 475 -51.63 -22.78 -2.08
C ARG A 475 -50.63 -22.24 -1.07
N GLN A 476 -49.84 -23.10 -0.44
CA GLN A 476 -48.75 -22.69 0.47
C GLN A 476 -47.65 -21.98 -0.33
N ALA A 477 -47.27 -22.55 -1.47
CA ALA A 477 -46.28 -21.98 -2.40
C ALA A 477 -46.70 -20.57 -2.89
N SER A 478 -47.98 -20.40 -3.25
CA SER A 478 -48.51 -19.11 -3.72
C SER A 478 -48.47 -18.03 -2.64
N VAL A 479 -48.93 -18.34 -1.42
CA VAL A 479 -48.92 -17.38 -0.30
C VAL A 479 -47.50 -17.05 0.13
N LEU A 480 -46.62 -18.05 0.19
CA LEU A 480 -45.23 -17.84 0.54
C LEU A 480 -44.52 -16.96 -0.50
N LYS A 481 -44.73 -17.22 -1.79
CA LYS A 481 -44.19 -16.39 -2.87
C LYS A 481 -44.67 -14.94 -2.78
N GLU A 482 -45.97 -14.73 -2.57
CA GLU A 482 -46.53 -13.38 -2.42
C GLU A 482 -45.92 -12.63 -1.23
N GLU A 483 -45.76 -13.29 -0.08
CA GLU A 483 -45.18 -12.65 1.10
C GLU A 483 -43.70 -12.38 0.98
N LEU A 484 -42.90 -13.31 0.42
CA LEU A 484 -41.47 -13.08 0.24
C LEU A 484 -41.20 -11.93 -0.75
N LEU A 485 -41.94 -11.88 -1.87
CA LEU A 485 -41.87 -10.76 -2.82
C LEU A 485 -42.26 -9.43 -2.18
N ARG A 486 -43.27 -9.42 -1.30
CA ARG A 486 -43.68 -8.20 -0.56
C ARG A 486 -42.58 -7.69 0.38
N LEU A 487 -41.73 -8.58 0.90
CA LEU A 487 -40.60 -8.26 1.77
C LEU A 487 -39.32 -7.93 0.99
N GLY A 488 -39.37 -7.99 -0.35
CA GLY A 488 -38.22 -7.69 -1.22
C GLY A 488 -37.29 -8.87 -1.46
N GLY A 489 -37.66 -10.09 -1.04
CA GLY A 489 -36.97 -11.31 -1.46
C GLY A 489 -37.56 -11.87 -2.76
N GLU A 490 -37.02 -12.99 -3.23
CA GLU A 490 -37.41 -13.63 -4.49
C GLU A 490 -37.87 -15.07 -4.30
N CYS A 491 -38.84 -15.49 -5.13
CA CYS A 491 -39.35 -16.87 -5.10
C CYS A 491 -39.71 -17.40 -6.48
N ALA A 492 -39.00 -18.46 -6.89
CA ALA A 492 -39.29 -19.24 -8.09
C ALA A 492 -40.04 -20.52 -7.72
N LEU A 493 -41.09 -20.84 -8.48
CA LEU A 493 -41.86 -22.07 -8.34
C LEU A 493 -41.63 -22.95 -9.57
N SER A 494 -41.64 -24.27 -9.42
CA SER A 494 -41.52 -25.18 -10.56
C SER A 494 -42.70 -25.06 -11.52
N GLY A 495 -42.43 -25.18 -12.83
CA GLY A 495 -43.44 -25.09 -13.89
C GLY A 495 -44.30 -26.34 -14.07
N LEU A 496 -44.37 -27.24 -13.08
CA LEU A 496 -45.14 -28.49 -13.16
C LEU A 496 -46.57 -28.26 -12.68
N GLU A 497 -47.55 -28.27 -13.59
CA GLU A 497 -48.97 -28.10 -13.25
C GLU A 497 -49.62 -29.44 -12.86
N ARG A 498 -49.72 -29.74 -11.55
CA ARG A 498 -50.42 -30.93 -11.02
C ARG A 498 -51.13 -30.65 -9.70
N ASP A 499 -52.47 -30.60 -9.73
CA ASP A 499 -53.35 -30.20 -8.61
C ASP A 499 -53.18 -30.98 -7.28
N ASP A 500 -52.53 -32.16 -7.27
CA ASP A 500 -52.41 -33.05 -6.11
C ASP A 500 -50.95 -33.32 -5.65
N GLU A 501 -49.94 -32.72 -6.28
CA GLU A 501 -48.52 -32.95 -5.96
C GLU A 501 -47.91 -31.79 -5.14
N ALA A 502 -46.63 -31.88 -4.82
CA ALA A 502 -45.88 -30.79 -4.19
C ALA A 502 -45.14 -30.00 -5.29
N VAL A 503 -45.13 -28.68 -5.15
CA VAL A 503 -44.41 -27.74 -6.01
C VAL A 503 -43.09 -27.39 -5.34
N ASP A 504 -42.00 -27.55 -6.07
CA ASP A 504 -40.69 -27.05 -5.65
C ASP A 504 -40.71 -25.52 -5.65
N ALA A 505 -40.28 -24.94 -4.55
CA ALA A 505 -40.08 -23.50 -4.39
C ALA A 505 -38.61 -23.24 -4.04
N VAL A 506 -37.98 -22.34 -4.79
CA VAL A 506 -36.64 -21.81 -4.49
C VAL A 506 -36.82 -20.39 -3.98
N LEU A 507 -36.38 -20.16 -2.74
CA LEU A 507 -36.52 -18.91 -1.99
C LEU A 507 -35.16 -18.26 -1.87
N MET A 508 -35.09 -16.96 -2.12
CA MET A 508 -33.87 -16.15 -2.09
C MET A 508 -34.17 -14.88 -1.31
N GLY A 509 -33.33 -14.52 -0.35
CA GLY A 509 -33.50 -13.31 0.44
C GLY A 509 -32.49 -13.20 1.57
N THR A 510 -32.53 -12.09 2.28
CA THR A 510 -31.69 -11.85 3.46
C THR A 510 -32.27 -12.57 4.68
N VAL A 511 -31.45 -12.83 5.70
CA VAL A 511 -31.92 -13.41 6.97
C VAL A 511 -33.01 -12.53 7.59
N ALA A 512 -32.88 -11.21 7.55
CA ALA A 512 -33.90 -10.27 8.04
C ALA A 512 -35.24 -10.37 7.26
N GLN A 513 -35.17 -10.57 5.94
CA GLN A 513 -36.36 -10.85 5.13
C GLN A 513 -37.00 -12.18 5.50
N PHE A 514 -36.20 -13.22 5.73
CA PHE A 514 -36.72 -14.53 6.13
C PHE A 514 -37.33 -14.54 7.54
N GLU A 515 -36.75 -13.79 8.49
CA GLU A 515 -37.35 -13.55 9.82
C GLU A 515 -38.75 -12.95 9.68
N SER A 516 -38.83 -11.85 8.92
CA SER A 516 -40.10 -11.17 8.63
C SER A 516 -41.10 -12.08 7.91
N LEU A 517 -40.62 -12.95 7.02
CA LEU A 517 -41.44 -13.94 6.31
C LEU A 517 -42.02 -14.96 7.29
N VAL A 518 -41.19 -15.54 8.16
CA VAL A 518 -41.61 -16.54 9.14
C VAL A 518 -42.68 -15.95 10.06
N GLU A 519 -42.49 -14.73 10.56
CA GLU A 519 -43.49 -14.04 11.38
C GLU A 519 -44.81 -13.81 10.62
N ALA A 520 -44.73 -13.36 9.36
CA ALA A 520 -45.90 -13.15 8.52
C ALA A 520 -46.67 -14.46 8.23
N LEU A 521 -45.96 -15.56 7.99
CA LEU A 521 -46.54 -16.89 7.77
C LEU A 521 -47.18 -17.44 9.05
N GLU A 522 -46.57 -17.24 10.22
CA GLU A 522 -47.12 -17.61 11.53
C GLU A 522 -48.42 -16.84 11.82
N ALA A 523 -48.42 -15.53 11.55
CA ALA A 523 -49.61 -14.68 11.69
C ALA A 523 -50.77 -15.10 10.77
N ARG A 524 -50.47 -15.74 9.62
CA ARG A 524 -51.44 -16.23 8.63
C ARG A 524 -51.72 -17.74 8.70
N SER A 525 -51.29 -18.40 9.78
CA SER A 525 -51.27 -19.87 9.93
C SER A 525 -52.62 -20.59 9.76
N ARG A 526 -53.76 -19.93 9.96
CA ARG A 526 -55.10 -20.52 9.72
C ARG A 526 -55.75 -19.85 8.50
N PRO A 527 -56.16 -20.61 7.45
CA PRO A 527 -56.49 -22.04 7.42
C PRO A 527 -55.52 -22.94 6.61
N HIS A 528 -54.27 -22.55 6.38
CA HIS A 528 -53.41 -23.16 5.33
C HIS A 528 -52.19 -23.96 5.82
N GLY A 529 -52.05 -24.21 7.12
CA GLY A 529 -50.94 -25.02 7.64
C GLY A 529 -49.57 -24.36 7.48
N LEU A 530 -49.51 -23.03 7.39
CA LEU A 530 -48.28 -22.27 7.18
C LEU A 530 -47.38 -22.22 8.42
N ALA A 531 -47.91 -22.52 9.61
CA ALA A 531 -47.12 -22.58 10.84
C ALA A 531 -46.07 -23.70 10.83
N ASP A 532 -46.34 -24.81 10.13
CA ASP A 532 -45.36 -25.89 10.00
C ASP A 532 -44.25 -25.49 9.03
N VAL A 533 -44.61 -24.89 7.89
CA VAL A 533 -43.66 -24.33 6.92
C VAL A 533 -42.78 -23.26 7.56
N ALA A 534 -43.37 -22.33 8.32
CA ALA A 534 -42.62 -21.28 9.02
C ALA A 534 -41.61 -21.85 10.03
N ARG A 535 -42.01 -22.89 10.78
CA ARG A 535 -41.12 -23.56 11.74
C ARG A 535 -39.98 -24.32 11.06
N GLU A 536 -40.27 -25.02 9.97
CA GLU A 536 -39.26 -25.74 9.19
C GLU A 536 -38.26 -24.77 8.54
N LEU A 537 -38.75 -23.65 7.99
CA LEU A 537 -37.90 -22.59 7.45
C LEU A 537 -37.02 -21.97 8.54
N ARG A 538 -37.59 -21.63 9.69
CA ARG A 538 -36.85 -21.11 10.85
C ARG A 538 -35.72 -22.06 11.30
N ALA A 539 -36.00 -23.36 11.35
CA ALA A 539 -35.00 -24.36 11.70
C ALA A 539 -33.94 -24.55 10.60
N THR A 540 -34.33 -24.55 9.32
CA THR A 540 -33.43 -24.75 8.18
C THR A 540 -32.50 -23.56 7.95
N LEU A 541 -33.00 -22.35 8.21
CA LEU A 541 -32.29 -21.09 8.06
C LEU A 541 -31.58 -20.65 9.35
N GLU A 542 -31.68 -21.45 10.42
CA GLU A 542 -31.06 -21.20 11.72
C GLU A 542 -31.41 -19.82 12.34
N ILE A 543 -32.61 -19.31 12.04
CA ILE A 543 -33.07 -17.95 12.39
C ILE A 543 -33.11 -17.66 13.92
N ASP A 544 -32.96 -18.68 14.77
CA ASP A 544 -32.93 -18.53 16.25
C ASP A 544 -31.80 -19.35 16.93
N ALA A 545 -30.86 -19.93 16.18
CA ALA A 545 -29.76 -20.69 16.76
C ALA A 545 -28.62 -19.73 17.18
N SER A 546 -28.09 -19.88 18.39
CA SER A 546 -26.86 -19.19 18.82
C SER A 546 -25.67 -19.68 17.98
N ASP A 547 -24.83 -18.75 17.52
CA ASP A 547 -23.63 -18.91 16.68
C ASP A 547 -22.65 -19.99 17.19
N GLU A 548 -22.95 -21.28 16.93
CA GLU A 548 -22.01 -22.40 17.09
C GLU A 548 -22.35 -23.51 16.09
N SER A 549 -22.26 -23.22 14.78
CA SER A 549 -22.53 -24.21 13.73
C SER A 549 -21.77 -23.87 12.45
N ARG A 550 -20.48 -24.29 12.37
CA ARG A 550 -19.66 -24.18 11.16
C ARG A 550 -20.25 -25.05 10.06
N THR A 551 -20.92 -24.44 9.10
CA THR A 551 -21.38 -25.12 7.88
C THR A 551 -20.74 -24.47 6.65
N THR A 552 -20.00 -25.27 5.89
CA THR A 552 -19.36 -24.87 4.64
C THR A 552 -20.42 -24.65 3.56
N ILE A 553 -20.57 -23.41 3.09
CA ILE A 553 -21.35 -23.07 1.90
C ILE A 553 -20.37 -22.95 0.74
N ARG A 554 -20.66 -23.69 -0.34
CA ARG A 554 -19.88 -23.74 -1.57
C ARG A 554 -20.14 -22.48 -2.42
N PRO A 555 -19.11 -21.90 -3.07
CA PRO A 555 -19.34 -20.86 -4.05
C PRO A 555 -20.03 -21.45 -5.30
N ALA A 556 -20.89 -20.65 -5.91
CA ALA A 556 -21.37 -20.87 -7.26
C ALA A 556 -20.32 -20.35 -8.25
N ASP A 557 -20.17 -21.13 -9.31
CA ASP A 557 -19.27 -20.99 -10.45
C ASP A 557 -19.39 -19.62 -11.15
N ASP A 558 -18.34 -18.81 -11.06
CA ASP A 558 -18.12 -17.67 -11.97
C ASP A 558 -17.24 -18.16 -13.12
N SER A 559 -17.91 -18.72 -14.13
CA SER A 559 -17.29 -19.07 -15.40
C SER A 559 -16.81 -17.80 -16.11
N ARG A 560 -15.50 -17.54 -16.08
CA ARG A 560 -14.85 -16.63 -17.04
C ARG A 560 -14.69 -17.36 -18.37
N GLY A 561 -15.11 -16.70 -19.46
CA GLY A 561 -15.10 -17.24 -20.81
C GLY A 561 -13.73 -17.14 -21.50
N ASP A 562 -13.31 -18.30 -22.03
CA ASP A 562 -12.51 -18.64 -23.21
C ASP A 562 -11.57 -17.63 -23.92
N ASP A 563 -10.35 -18.16 -24.10
CA ASP A 563 -9.50 -18.22 -25.32
C ASP A 563 -8.53 -17.06 -25.59
N ALA A 564 -7.44 -17.03 -24.81
CA ALA A 564 -6.11 -16.60 -25.25
C ALA A 564 -5.07 -17.53 -24.60
N GLY A 565 -4.19 -18.14 -25.40
CA GLY A 565 -3.19 -19.09 -24.91
C GLY A 565 -2.44 -18.55 -23.69
N HIS A 566 -2.72 -19.10 -22.51
CA HIS A 566 -2.25 -18.54 -21.26
C HIS A 566 -0.72 -18.57 -21.19
N ARG A 567 -0.11 -17.39 -21.02
CA ARG A 567 1.34 -17.23 -20.82
C ARG A 567 1.82 -17.87 -19.52
N PHE A 568 0.93 -18.13 -18.56
CA PHE A 568 1.26 -18.68 -17.24
C PHE A 568 0.28 -19.78 -16.80
N PRO A 569 0.70 -20.73 -15.94
CA PRO A 569 -0.08 -21.95 -15.63
C PRO A 569 -1.29 -21.78 -14.69
N TRP A 570 -1.52 -20.59 -14.13
CA TRP A 570 -2.51 -20.35 -13.06
C TRP A 570 -3.85 -19.74 -13.55
N GLY A 571 -4.21 -19.92 -14.82
CA GLY A 571 -5.47 -19.39 -15.39
C GLY A 571 -6.69 -20.32 -15.23
N ASP A 572 -6.48 -21.64 -15.28
CA ASP A 572 -7.56 -22.64 -15.31
C ASP A 572 -7.77 -23.39 -13.98
N ARG A 573 -6.70 -23.47 -13.18
CA ARG A 573 -6.66 -24.18 -11.91
C ARG A 573 -5.54 -23.63 -11.03
N THR A 574 -5.58 -23.96 -9.74
CA THR A 574 -4.44 -23.74 -8.86
C THR A 574 -3.21 -24.49 -9.39
N ALA A 575 -2.13 -23.74 -9.62
CA ALA A 575 -0.83 -24.26 -10.00
C ALA A 575 -0.04 -24.72 -8.76
N VAL A 576 0.78 -25.77 -8.92
CA VAL A 576 1.68 -26.24 -7.88
C VAL A 576 3.10 -25.78 -8.17
N MET A 577 3.65 -24.97 -7.27
CA MET A 577 5.03 -24.49 -7.27
C MET A 577 5.87 -25.31 -6.30
N GLY A 578 6.79 -26.12 -6.84
CA GLY A 578 7.66 -27.02 -6.09
C GLY A 578 8.96 -26.35 -5.66
N ILE A 579 9.27 -26.39 -4.36
CA ILE A 579 10.49 -25.77 -3.80
C ILE A 579 11.71 -26.69 -4.02
N LEU A 580 12.71 -26.18 -4.73
CA LEU A 580 14.02 -26.79 -4.97
C LEU A 580 15.13 -25.93 -4.34
N ASN A 581 15.49 -26.24 -3.10
CA ASN A 581 16.61 -25.57 -2.44
C ASN A 581 17.95 -26.14 -2.95
N VAL A 582 18.82 -25.25 -3.42
CA VAL A 582 20.18 -25.55 -3.90
C VAL A 582 21.20 -25.04 -2.89
N THR A 583 21.14 -25.56 -1.66
CA THR A 583 22.06 -25.20 -0.57
C THR A 583 22.96 -26.38 -0.18
N PRO A 584 24.17 -26.15 0.36
CA PRO A 584 25.06 -27.24 0.79
C PRO A 584 24.42 -28.18 1.84
N ASP A 585 23.58 -27.64 2.72
CA ASP A 585 22.89 -28.41 3.77
C ASP A 585 21.72 -29.27 3.25
N SER A 586 21.24 -29.01 2.03
CA SER A 586 20.15 -29.80 1.40
C SER A 586 20.62 -31.12 0.79
N PHE A 587 21.93 -31.30 0.54
CA PHE A 587 22.49 -32.50 -0.08
C PHE A 587 23.52 -33.14 0.85
N HIS A 588 23.09 -34.13 1.64
CA HIS A 588 24.00 -34.85 2.53
C HIS A 588 24.94 -35.77 1.74
N ASP A 589 26.26 -35.51 1.84
CA ASP A 589 27.42 -36.38 1.53
C ASP A 589 28.14 -36.28 0.15
N GLY A 590 27.84 -35.30 -0.72
CA GLY A 590 28.46 -35.15 -2.07
C GLY A 590 29.28 -33.86 -2.31
N GLY A 591 30.07 -33.81 -3.40
CA GLY A 591 30.75 -32.58 -3.87
C GLY A 591 29.84 -31.66 -4.71
N GLU A 592 30.34 -30.51 -5.19
CA GLU A 592 29.55 -29.53 -5.99
C GLU A 592 28.89 -30.14 -7.24
N TYR A 593 29.58 -31.03 -7.95
CA TYR A 593 29.02 -31.73 -9.11
C TYR A 593 27.91 -32.73 -8.73
N ASP A 594 27.97 -33.31 -7.54
CA ASP A 594 26.92 -34.22 -7.07
C ASP A 594 25.66 -33.43 -6.70
N ALA A 595 25.82 -32.24 -6.09
CA ALA A 595 24.70 -31.36 -5.73
C ALA A 595 23.94 -30.80 -6.96
N LEU A 596 24.64 -30.46 -8.04
CA LEU A 596 24.02 -30.02 -9.30
C LEU A 596 23.19 -31.14 -9.93
N GLU A 597 23.76 -32.34 -10.11
CA GLU A 597 23.04 -33.47 -10.70
C GLU A 597 21.87 -33.91 -9.81
N ASP A 598 22.03 -33.91 -8.47
CA ASP A 598 20.93 -34.20 -7.54
C ASP A 598 19.78 -33.16 -7.64
N ALA A 599 20.11 -31.87 -7.85
CA ALA A 599 19.11 -30.83 -8.06
C ALA A 599 18.34 -31.02 -9.38
N VAL A 600 19.05 -31.37 -10.46
CA VAL A 600 18.45 -31.68 -11.77
C VAL A 600 17.55 -32.92 -11.68
N ASP A 601 18.03 -34.01 -11.08
CA ASP A 601 17.24 -35.24 -10.88
C ASP A 601 15.97 -34.96 -10.08
N ARG A 602 16.06 -34.10 -9.06
CA ARG A 602 14.89 -33.69 -8.26
C ARG A 602 13.92 -32.81 -9.06
N ALA A 603 14.41 -31.90 -9.89
CA ALA A 603 13.60 -31.11 -10.80
C ALA A 603 12.83 -32.01 -11.80
N GLU A 604 13.52 -32.95 -12.45
CA GLU A 604 12.90 -33.94 -13.33
C GLU A 604 11.83 -34.76 -12.61
N ALA A 605 12.10 -35.17 -11.36
CA ALA A 605 11.12 -35.87 -10.53
C ALA A 605 9.90 -35.00 -10.18
N MET A 606 10.08 -33.69 -9.94
CA MET A 606 8.97 -32.76 -9.72
C MET A 606 8.07 -32.67 -10.96
N VAL A 607 8.62 -32.50 -12.15
CA VAL A 607 7.85 -32.46 -13.41
C VAL A 607 7.13 -33.77 -13.67
N ALA A 608 7.77 -34.91 -13.36
CA ALA A 608 7.13 -36.23 -13.46
C ALA A 608 5.95 -36.41 -12.48
N ASN A 609 5.89 -35.59 -11.41
CA ASN A 609 4.78 -35.52 -10.47
C ASN A 609 3.80 -34.36 -10.79
N ASP A 610 3.86 -33.83 -12.00
CA ASP A 610 2.98 -32.78 -12.52
C ASP A 610 3.03 -31.44 -11.76
N VAL A 611 4.23 -31.07 -11.32
CA VAL A 611 4.54 -29.70 -10.86
C VAL A 611 4.50 -28.74 -12.05
N ASP A 612 3.92 -27.56 -11.84
CA ASP A 612 3.74 -26.53 -12.86
C ASP A 612 4.89 -25.52 -12.87
N ILE A 613 5.46 -25.25 -11.69
CA ILE A 613 6.53 -24.27 -11.47
C ILE A 613 7.58 -24.88 -10.55
N ILE A 614 8.86 -24.80 -10.92
CA ILE A 614 9.99 -25.20 -10.07
C ILE A 614 10.64 -23.93 -9.52
N ASP A 615 10.67 -23.79 -8.20
CA ASP A 615 11.21 -22.61 -7.52
C ASP A 615 12.59 -22.91 -6.92
N ILE A 616 13.61 -22.25 -7.47
CA ILE A 616 15.02 -22.54 -7.20
C ILE A 616 15.57 -21.49 -6.23
N GLY A 617 15.94 -21.92 -5.02
CA GLY A 617 16.54 -21.04 -4.01
C GLY A 617 18.00 -21.38 -3.73
N GLY A 618 18.90 -20.41 -3.93
CA GLY A 618 20.34 -20.53 -3.61
C GLY A 618 20.70 -20.13 -2.18
N GLU A 619 19.82 -19.38 -1.51
CA GLU A 619 19.98 -18.87 -0.16
C GLU A 619 18.91 -19.46 0.78
N SER A 620 19.30 -19.80 2.01
CA SER A 620 18.35 -20.23 3.04
C SER A 620 17.69 -19.02 3.69
N THR A 621 16.38 -18.86 3.52
CA THR A 621 15.57 -17.82 4.18
C THR A 621 15.15 -18.17 5.62
N ARG A 622 15.72 -19.26 6.19
CA ARG A 622 15.44 -19.68 7.57
C ARG A 622 16.03 -18.68 8.57
N PRO A 623 15.37 -18.44 9.73
CA PRO A 623 15.91 -17.58 10.77
C PRO A 623 17.32 -18.00 11.20
N GLY A 624 18.25 -17.05 11.19
CA GLY A 624 19.64 -17.24 11.63
C GLY A 624 20.61 -17.85 10.61
N ALA A 625 20.23 -17.98 9.33
CA ALA A 625 21.16 -18.35 8.27
C ALA A 625 22.11 -17.17 7.94
N ASP A 626 23.37 -17.46 7.67
CA ASP A 626 24.34 -16.45 7.22
C ASP A 626 24.00 -16.01 5.78
N PRO A 627 23.98 -14.69 5.49
CA PRO A 627 23.77 -14.21 4.13
C PRO A 627 24.84 -14.74 3.18
N VAL A 628 24.39 -15.22 2.02
CA VAL A 628 25.28 -15.73 0.96
C VAL A 628 25.73 -14.55 0.10
N SER A 629 26.93 -14.53 -0.49
CA SER A 629 27.31 -13.46 -1.44
C SER A 629 26.54 -13.57 -2.78
N VAL A 630 26.46 -12.50 -3.57
CA VAL A 630 25.84 -12.57 -4.92
C VAL A 630 26.52 -13.64 -5.77
N ASP A 631 27.85 -13.65 -5.82
CA ASP A 631 28.63 -14.60 -6.60
C ASP A 631 28.34 -16.05 -6.19
N GLU A 632 28.28 -16.32 -4.89
CA GLU A 632 28.02 -17.66 -4.37
C GLU A 632 26.56 -18.11 -4.62
N GLU A 633 25.60 -17.19 -4.60
CA GLU A 633 24.21 -17.48 -4.95
C GLU A 633 24.07 -17.81 -6.44
N LEU A 634 24.74 -17.03 -7.31
CA LEU A 634 24.81 -17.28 -8.75
C LEU A 634 25.42 -18.64 -9.09
N GLU A 635 26.54 -18.99 -8.45
CA GLU A 635 27.22 -20.29 -8.63
C GLU A 635 26.33 -21.48 -8.28
N ARG A 636 25.35 -21.28 -7.38
CA ARG A 636 24.38 -22.32 -6.99
C ARG A 636 23.20 -22.40 -7.96
N VAL A 637 22.58 -21.28 -8.31
CA VAL A 637 21.28 -21.28 -9.01
C VAL A 637 21.42 -21.34 -10.53
N VAL A 638 22.36 -20.59 -11.12
CA VAL A 638 22.45 -20.43 -12.59
C VAL A 638 22.72 -21.77 -13.30
N PRO A 639 23.68 -22.61 -12.87
CA PRO A 639 23.94 -23.88 -13.54
C PRO A 639 22.75 -24.85 -13.47
N VAL A 640 21.95 -24.80 -12.41
CA VAL A 640 20.73 -25.63 -12.28
C VAL A 640 19.69 -25.16 -13.29
N ILE A 641 19.43 -23.84 -13.35
CA ILE A 641 18.47 -23.23 -14.29
C ILE A 641 18.81 -23.61 -15.74
N GLU A 642 20.05 -23.41 -16.17
CA GLU A 642 20.49 -23.72 -17.55
C GLU A 642 20.24 -25.19 -17.92
N ARG A 643 20.34 -26.11 -16.95
CA ARG A 643 20.18 -27.55 -17.17
C ARG A 643 18.72 -27.99 -17.24
N ILE A 644 17.80 -27.24 -16.61
CA ILE A 644 16.38 -27.60 -16.53
C ILE A 644 15.47 -26.69 -17.36
N ALA A 645 16.01 -25.68 -18.04
CA ALA A 645 15.28 -24.72 -18.89
C ALA A 645 14.35 -25.37 -19.94
N ASP A 646 14.69 -26.56 -20.43
CA ASP A 646 13.90 -27.29 -21.43
C ASP A 646 12.83 -28.23 -20.83
N LEU A 647 12.68 -28.28 -19.50
CA LEU A 647 11.65 -29.09 -18.86
C LEU A 647 10.24 -28.53 -19.10
N ASP A 648 9.22 -29.39 -19.04
CA ASP A 648 7.80 -29.05 -19.20
C ASP A 648 7.22 -28.44 -17.91
N ALA A 649 7.88 -27.41 -17.37
CA ALA A 649 7.48 -26.64 -16.21
C ALA A 649 8.13 -25.24 -16.26
N ARG A 650 7.48 -24.24 -15.65
CA ARG A 650 8.07 -22.91 -15.50
C ARG A 650 9.16 -22.90 -14.45
N ILE A 651 10.13 -22.02 -14.61
CA ILE A 651 11.24 -21.90 -13.65
C ILE A 651 11.12 -20.56 -12.93
N SER A 652 11.10 -20.64 -11.60
CA SER A 652 11.16 -19.50 -10.70
C SER A 652 12.50 -19.47 -9.99
N VAL A 653 13.06 -18.28 -9.79
CA VAL A 653 14.24 -18.08 -8.91
C VAL A 653 13.80 -17.40 -7.61
N ASP A 654 14.06 -18.01 -6.46
CA ASP A 654 13.84 -17.44 -5.12
C ASP A 654 15.08 -16.64 -4.71
N THR A 655 15.01 -15.32 -4.92
CA THR A 655 16.09 -14.39 -4.59
C THR A 655 15.56 -13.02 -4.22
N ARG A 656 16.32 -12.30 -3.39
CA ARG A 656 16.03 -10.92 -2.94
C ARG A 656 16.91 -9.90 -3.64
N ARG A 657 17.68 -10.31 -4.66
CA ARG A 657 18.73 -9.50 -5.29
C ARG A 657 18.50 -9.40 -6.78
N ALA A 658 18.40 -8.17 -7.27
CA ALA A 658 18.17 -7.89 -8.69
C ALA A 658 19.27 -8.51 -9.59
N ALA A 659 20.54 -8.44 -9.15
CA ALA A 659 21.66 -9.04 -9.90
C ALA A 659 21.56 -10.57 -10.06
N VAL A 660 21.02 -11.28 -9.06
CA VAL A 660 20.80 -12.73 -9.14
C VAL A 660 19.60 -13.04 -10.04
N ALA A 661 18.53 -12.24 -9.91
CA ALA A 661 17.34 -12.35 -10.75
C ALA A 661 17.69 -12.14 -12.24
N ASP A 662 18.44 -11.09 -12.58
CA ASP A 662 18.84 -10.78 -13.97
C ASP A 662 19.64 -11.93 -14.62
N ALA A 663 20.61 -12.49 -13.89
CA ALA A 663 21.39 -13.62 -14.35
C ALA A 663 20.56 -14.90 -14.47
N ALA A 664 19.64 -15.16 -13.55
CA ALA A 664 18.75 -16.32 -13.56
C ALA A 664 17.75 -16.25 -14.74
N LEU A 665 17.15 -15.08 -14.99
CA LEU A 665 16.26 -14.85 -16.14
C LEU A 665 17.03 -15.03 -17.46
N SER A 666 18.24 -14.46 -17.54
CA SER A 666 19.14 -14.66 -18.68
C SER A 666 19.50 -16.13 -18.94
N ALA A 667 19.55 -16.95 -17.88
CA ALA A 667 19.83 -18.38 -17.93
C ALA A 667 18.62 -19.25 -18.32
N GLY A 668 17.41 -18.68 -18.29
CA GLY A 668 16.17 -19.36 -18.68
C GLY A 668 15.10 -19.46 -17.59
N ALA A 669 15.21 -18.70 -16.48
CA ALA A 669 14.09 -18.57 -15.55
C ALA A 669 12.95 -17.73 -16.18
N ASP A 670 11.70 -18.05 -15.81
CA ASP A 670 10.49 -17.36 -16.26
C ASP A 670 9.94 -16.36 -15.22
N ILE A 671 10.22 -16.63 -13.94
CA ILE A 671 9.60 -15.95 -12.80
C ILE A 671 10.67 -15.60 -11.77
N VAL A 672 10.55 -14.43 -11.15
CA VAL A 672 11.31 -14.04 -9.97
C VAL A 672 10.40 -14.13 -8.76
N ASN A 673 10.79 -14.92 -7.76
CA ASN A 673 10.13 -15.01 -6.47
C ASN A 673 10.83 -14.12 -5.45
N ASP A 674 10.42 -12.84 -5.37
CA ASP A 674 11.00 -11.87 -4.45
C ASP A 674 10.27 -11.88 -3.10
N VAL A 675 10.81 -12.69 -2.18
CA VAL A 675 10.35 -12.78 -0.79
C VAL A 675 10.67 -11.55 0.06
N SER A 676 11.29 -10.51 -0.49
CA SER A 676 11.43 -9.22 0.19
C SER A 676 10.30 -8.24 -0.15
N GLY A 677 9.57 -8.47 -1.25
CA GLY A 677 8.51 -7.56 -1.67
C GLY A 677 9.02 -6.22 -2.22
N LEU A 678 10.04 -6.26 -3.07
CA LEU A 678 10.71 -5.11 -3.70
C LEU A 678 11.54 -4.26 -2.75
N GLU A 679 12.23 -4.87 -1.78
CA GLU A 679 13.22 -4.15 -0.96
C GLU A 679 14.52 -3.87 -1.73
N ASP A 680 14.82 -4.66 -2.77
CA ASP A 680 15.77 -4.25 -3.81
C ASP A 680 15.01 -3.41 -4.86
N PRO A 681 15.26 -2.09 -4.95
CA PRO A 681 14.50 -1.21 -5.83
C PRO A 681 14.69 -1.53 -7.32
N GLU A 682 15.77 -2.23 -7.70
CA GLU A 682 16.05 -2.61 -9.08
C GLU A 682 15.25 -3.83 -9.55
N MET A 683 14.76 -4.66 -8.62
CA MET A 683 14.09 -5.93 -8.90
C MET A 683 12.91 -5.79 -9.88
N ARG A 684 12.11 -4.74 -9.71
CA ARG A 684 10.93 -4.48 -10.56
C ARG A 684 11.29 -4.16 -12.01
N PHE A 685 12.41 -3.49 -12.25
CA PHE A 685 12.88 -3.17 -13.60
C PHE A 685 13.52 -4.38 -14.26
N VAL A 686 14.30 -5.17 -13.51
CA VAL A 686 14.84 -6.44 -14.01
C VAL A 686 13.70 -7.37 -14.46
N ALA A 687 12.64 -7.51 -13.66
CA ALA A 687 11.49 -8.31 -14.07
C ALA A 687 10.78 -7.76 -15.32
N ALA A 688 10.64 -6.44 -15.44
CA ALA A 688 10.02 -5.78 -16.60
C ALA A 688 10.88 -5.94 -17.88
N ASP A 689 12.19 -5.72 -17.79
CA ASP A 689 13.13 -5.78 -18.92
C ASP A 689 13.18 -7.18 -19.56
N HIS A 690 12.97 -8.23 -18.75
CA HIS A 690 12.92 -9.62 -19.20
C HIS A 690 11.50 -10.12 -19.53
N ASP A 691 10.46 -9.29 -19.37
CA ASP A 691 9.06 -9.69 -19.48
C ASP A 691 8.75 -10.94 -18.61
N ALA A 692 9.28 -10.95 -17.39
CA ALA A 692 9.17 -12.06 -16.44
C ALA A 692 7.93 -11.96 -15.55
N GLY A 693 7.53 -13.07 -14.93
CA GLY A 693 6.62 -13.03 -13.78
C GLY A 693 7.35 -12.55 -12.52
N LEU A 694 6.65 -11.88 -11.62
CA LEU A 694 7.23 -11.34 -10.38
C LEU A 694 6.33 -11.63 -9.19
N VAL A 695 6.81 -12.44 -8.24
CA VAL A 695 6.15 -12.61 -6.94
C VAL A 695 6.54 -11.45 -6.04
N VAL A 696 5.54 -10.73 -5.56
CA VAL A 696 5.65 -9.65 -4.58
C VAL A 696 5.01 -10.14 -3.28
N MET A 697 5.85 -10.48 -2.30
CA MET A 697 5.38 -10.95 -0.99
C MET A 697 5.22 -9.81 0.01
N HIS A 698 4.20 -9.90 0.87
CA HIS A 698 4.13 -9.09 2.08
C HIS A 698 5.07 -9.65 3.16
N SER A 699 6.26 -9.06 3.28
CA SER A 699 7.20 -9.29 4.39
C SER A 699 7.34 -8.07 5.29
N ILE A 700 7.43 -8.30 6.60
CA ILE A 700 7.86 -7.27 7.56
C ILE A 700 9.38 -7.21 7.61
N ASP A 701 10.02 -8.35 7.81
CA ASP A 701 11.46 -8.53 7.71
C ASP A 701 11.76 -9.76 6.83
N ALA A 702 12.76 -9.64 5.96
CA ALA A 702 13.25 -10.72 5.12
C ALA A 702 14.80 -10.76 5.21
N PRO A 703 15.39 -11.66 6.00
CA PRO A 703 14.78 -12.83 6.67
C PRO A 703 13.96 -12.49 7.93
N VAL A 704 13.09 -13.43 8.34
CA VAL A 704 12.17 -13.26 9.49
C VAL A 704 12.92 -13.00 10.80
N VAL A 705 12.50 -11.97 11.53
CA VAL A 705 12.90 -11.71 12.93
C VAL A 705 11.90 -12.39 13.88
N PRO A 706 12.29 -13.45 14.64
CA PRO A 706 11.34 -14.29 15.38
C PRO A 706 10.56 -13.62 16.51
N ASP A 707 11.09 -12.56 17.11
CA ASP A 707 10.53 -11.90 18.31
C ASP A 707 9.91 -10.52 18.01
N ARG A 708 9.78 -10.15 16.73
CA ARG A 708 9.13 -8.90 16.33
C ARG A 708 7.61 -9.08 16.33
N ASP A 709 6.94 -8.47 17.30
CA ASP A 709 5.49 -8.38 17.32
C ASP A 709 5.03 -7.27 16.36
N VAL A 710 3.96 -7.57 15.62
CA VAL A 710 3.40 -6.68 14.61
C VAL A 710 1.90 -6.63 14.81
N ASP A 711 1.40 -5.43 15.11
CA ASP A 711 -0.03 -5.21 15.24
C ASP A 711 -0.67 -5.02 13.85
N TYR A 712 -1.78 -5.72 13.65
CA TYR A 712 -2.72 -5.53 12.55
C TYR A 712 -4.10 -5.32 13.17
N ASP A 713 -4.87 -4.36 12.66
CA ASP A 713 -6.27 -4.21 13.09
C ASP A 713 -7.12 -5.31 12.42
N ASP A 714 -6.89 -5.50 11.11
CA ASP A 714 -7.34 -6.63 10.30
C ASP A 714 -6.16 -7.03 9.40
N VAL A 715 -5.61 -8.23 9.62
CA VAL A 715 -4.42 -8.68 8.91
C VAL A 715 -4.64 -8.83 7.41
N VAL A 716 -5.84 -9.17 6.95
CA VAL A 716 -6.14 -9.32 5.52
C VAL A 716 -6.20 -7.94 4.87
N ALA A 717 -6.97 -7.01 5.46
CA ALA A 717 -7.11 -5.65 4.95
C ALA A 717 -5.78 -4.90 4.96
N ASP A 718 -5.01 -4.97 6.05
CA ASP A 718 -3.73 -4.29 6.18
C ASP A 718 -2.66 -4.87 5.23
N VAL A 719 -2.72 -6.17 4.93
CA VAL A 719 -1.81 -6.80 3.95
C VAL A 719 -2.21 -6.41 2.51
N ILE A 720 -3.51 -6.36 2.18
CA ILE A 720 -4.00 -5.87 0.89
C ILE A 720 -3.57 -4.42 0.66
N ASP A 721 -3.77 -3.54 1.65
CA ASP A 721 -3.37 -2.14 1.57
C ASP A 721 -1.87 -1.98 1.29
N GLN A 722 -1.03 -2.75 2.00
CA GLN A 722 0.43 -2.71 1.82
C GLN A 722 0.88 -3.29 0.48
N LEU A 723 0.26 -4.38 0.03
CA LEU A 723 0.56 -4.97 -1.28
C LEU A 723 0.09 -4.10 -2.43
N SER A 724 -1.01 -3.35 -2.29
CA SER A 724 -1.53 -2.46 -3.32
C SER A 724 -0.48 -1.43 -3.78
N GLU A 725 0.25 -0.83 -2.84
CA GLU A 725 1.35 0.09 -3.16
C GLU A 725 2.54 -0.63 -3.83
N ARG A 726 2.85 -1.88 -3.44
CA ARG A 726 3.94 -2.65 -4.06
C ARG A 726 3.59 -3.12 -5.48
N VAL A 727 2.34 -3.55 -5.70
CA VAL A 727 1.79 -3.86 -7.02
C VAL A 727 1.88 -2.62 -7.91
N LEU A 728 1.50 -1.45 -7.39
CA LEU A 728 1.59 -0.20 -8.15
C LEU A 728 3.04 0.16 -8.52
N LEU A 729 4.02 -0.12 -7.66
CA LEU A 729 5.44 0.07 -8.01
C LEU A 729 5.88 -0.86 -9.15
N ALA A 730 5.46 -2.13 -9.13
CA ALA A 730 5.74 -3.08 -10.20
C ALA A 730 5.04 -2.70 -11.51
N GLU A 731 3.77 -2.29 -11.45
CA GLU A 731 2.99 -1.81 -12.61
C GLU A 731 3.68 -0.59 -13.25
N LYS A 732 4.09 0.37 -12.42
CA LYS A 732 4.87 1.53 -12.88
C LYS A 732 6.22 1.18 -13.45
N ALA A 733 6.81 0.02 -13.17
CA ALA A 733 8.06 -0.39 -13.81
C ALA A 733 7.82 -0.96 -15.23
N GLY A 734 6.56 -1.22 -15.61
CA GLY A 734 6.17 -1.77 -16.90
C GLY A 734 5.63 -3.20 -16.86
N LEU A 735 5.29 -3.73 -15.68
CA LEU A 735 4.73 -5.07 -15.52
C LEU A 735 3.20 -5.06 -15.59
N ASP A 736 2.61 -5.95 -16.39
CA ASP A 736 1.17 -6.16 -16.36
C ASP A 736 0.74 -6.87 -15.06
N ARG A 737 -0.48 -6.59 -14.58
CA ARG A 737 -1.01 -7.26 -13.37
C ARG A 737 -1.10 -8.79 -13.47
N GLU A 738 -1.16 -9.33 -14.68
CA GLU A 738 -1.12 -10.78 -14.92
C GLU A 738 0.27 -11.39 -14.67
N GLN A 739 1.33 -10.56 -14.72
CA GLN A 739 2.71 -10.94 -14.40
C GLN A 739 3.03 -10.81 -12.91
N ILE A 740 2.32 -9.93 -12.19
CA ILE A 740 2.55 -9.65 -10.78
C ILE A 740 1.77 -10.65 -9.94
N ILE A 741 2.46 -11.52 -9.21
CA ILE A 741 1.88 -12.52 -8.31
C ILE A 741 1.96 -11.98 -6.87
N VAL A 742 0.86 -11.97 -6.13
CA VAL A 742 0.84 -11.50 -4.75
C VAL A 742 0.92 -12.67 -3.76
N ASP A 743 1.85 -12.60 -2.79
CA ASP A 743 1.93 -13.56 -1.68
C ASP A 743 1.60 -12.84 -0.35
N PRO A 744 0.54 -13.24 0.39
CA PRO A 744 0.20 -12.68 1.70
C PRO A 744 1.29 -12.84 2.78
N GLY A 745 2.35 -13.62 2.52
CA GLY A 745 3.52 -13.73 3.37
C GLY A 745 3.28 -14.56 4.62
N ILE A 746 2.88 -15.81 4.43
CA ILE A 746 2.57 -16.72 5.53
C ILE A 746 3.81 -17.01 6.38
N GLY A 747 3.73 -16.70 7.67
CA GLY A 747 4.82 -16.84 8.63
C GLY A 747 5.87 -15.72 8.58
N PHE A 748 5.58 -14.58 7.94
CA PHE A 748 6.42 -13.38 7.94
C PHE A 748 5.73 -12.25 8.71
N GLY A 749 6.07 -12.11 10.00
CA GLY A 749 5.54 -11.07 10.89
C GLY A 749 4.05 -11.20 11.17
N LYS A 750 3.55 -12.44 11.31
CA LYS A 750 2.13 -12.76 11.54
C LYS A 750 1.97 -13.88 12.57
N SER A 751 1.01 -13.74 13.47
CA SER A 751 0.68 -14.76 14.45
C SER A 751 0.09 -16.02 13.79
N ALA A 752 0.10 -17.15 14.50
CA ALA A 752 -0.53 -18.36 13.98
C ALA A 752 -2.04 -18.18 13.71
N ALA A 753 -2.73 -17.29 14.44
CA ALA A 753 -4.14 -17.01 14.22
C ALA A 753 -4.35 -16.25 12.91
N GLU A 754 -3.61 -15.16 12.72
CA GLU A 754 -3.61 -14.34 11.49
C GLU A 754 -3.28 -15.16 10.24
N ASN A 755 -2.31 -16.08 10.32
CA ASN A 755 -2.01 -16.94 9.17
C ASN A 755 -3.18 -17.87 8.78
N PHE A 756 -4.02 -18.30 9.74
CA PHE A 756 -5.25 -19.05 9.42
C PHE A 756 -6.36 -18.15 8.90
N GLU A 757 -6.40 -16.90 9.34
CA GLU A 757 -7.32 -15.89 8.82
C GLU A 757 -7.03 -15.56 7.35
N LEU A 758 -5.75 -15.35 7.01
CA LEU A 758 -5.30 -15.21 5.62
C LEU A 758 -5.69 -16.40 4.75
N LEU A 759 -5.63 -17.63 5.28
CA LEU A 759 -6.10 -18.82 4.57
C LEU A 759 -7.62 -18.86 4.41
N ASP A 760 -8.39 -18.38 5.40
CA ASP A 760 -9.86 -18.36 5.31
C ASP A 760 -10.38 -17.31 4.33
N ARG A 761 -9.67 -16.18 4.24
CA ARG A 761 -10.04 -14.98 3.46
C ARG A 761 -9.13 -14.74 2.25
N ILE A 762 -8.46 -15.78 1.74
CA ILE A 762 -7.47 -15.65 0.66
C ILE A 762 -8.05 -15.08 -0.65
N ASP A 763 -9.35 -15.27 -0.89
CA ASP A 763 -10.04 -14.70 -2.03
C ASP A 763 -10.16 -13.19 -2.02
N GLU A 764 -10.05 -12.55 -0.85
CA GLU A 764 -10.08 -11.09 -0.74
C GLU A 764 -8.89 -10.46 -1.50
N PHE A 765 -7.76 -11.16 -1.62
CA PHE A 765 -6.58 -10.71 -2.36
C PHE A 765 -6.82 -10.56 -3.87
N ARG A 766 -7.87 -11.17 -4.42
CA ARG A 766 -8.27 -10.96 -5.84
C ARG A 766 -8.62 -9.50 -6.15
N ALA A 767 -8.92 -8.72 -5.12
CA ALA A 767 -9.18 -7.30 -5.25
C ALA A 767 -7.98 -6.51 -5.82
N LEU A 768 -6.75 -7.03 -5.67
CA LEU A 768 -5.55 -6.47 -6.26
C LEU A 768 -5.47 -6.66 -7.79
N GLY A 769 -6.32 -7.52 -8.37
CA GLY A 769 -6.31 -7.85 -9.79
C GLY A 769 -5.11 -8.70 -10.22
N CYS A 770 -4.42 -9.31 -9.26
CA CYS A 770 -3.23 -10.14 -9.43
C CYS A 770 -3.52 -11.61 -9.08
N PRO A 771 -2.82 -12.58 -9.68
CA PRO A 771 -2.76 -13.96 -9.20
C PRO A 771 -2.25 -14.04 -7.75
N VAL A 772 -2.82 -14.94 -6.94
CA VAL A 772 -2.50 -15.10 -5.52
C VAL A 772 -1.71 -16.38 -5.25
N LEU A 773 -0.53 -16.25 -4.66
CA LEU A 773 0.32 -17.36 -4.21
C LEU A 773 0.15 -17.60 -2.72
N PHE A 774 0.06 -18.87 -2.32
CA PHE A 774 0.00 -19.30 -0.93
C PHE A 774 1.20 -20.18 -0.55
N GLY A 775 2.18 -19.60 0.15
CA GLY A 775 3.41 -20.27 0.58
C GLY A 775 3.35 -20.81 2.02
N HIS A 776 2.67 -21.93 2.26
CA HIS A 776 2.38 -22.44 3.61
C HIS A 776 3.17 -23.67 4.05
N SER A 777 4.04 -24.21 3.20
CA SER A 777 4.68 -25.51 3.43
C SER A 777 5.48 -25.59 4.73
N HIS A 778 5.15 -26.57 5.58
CA HIS A 778 5.81 -26.84 6.87
C HIS A 778 5.89 -25.63 7.83
N LYS A 779 5.03 -24.61 7.67
CA LYS A 779 5.06 -23.39 8.48
C LYS A 779 4.69 -23.63 9.95
N SER A 780 5.21 -22.79 10.84
CA SER A 780 5.03 -22.89 12.30
C SER A 780 3.58 -22.74 12.74
N MET A 781 2.72 -22.07 11.95
CA MET A 781 1.30 -21.90 12.22
C MET A 781 0.58 -23.22 12.55
N PHE A 782 1.02 -24.35 11.97
CA PHE A 782 0.39 -25.66 12.18
C PHE A 782 0.58 -26.22 13.59
N ALA A 783 1.44 -25.63 14.41
CA ALA A 783 1.47 -25.93 15.85
C ALA A 783 0.11 -25.66 16.51
N LYS A 784 -0.65 -24.65 16.05
CA LYS A 784 -1.99 -24.31 16.56
C LYS A 784 -3.01 -25.44 16.35
N VAL A 785 -2.77 -26.35 15.39
CA VAL A 785 -3.61 -27.53 15.12
C VAL A 785 -2.96 -28.84 15.56
N GLY A 786 -1.97 -28.77 16.47
CA GLY A 786 -1.36 -29.94 17.10
C GLY A 786 -0.26 -30.62 16.28
N ARG A 787 0.34 -29.93 15.29
CA ARG A 787 1.46 -30.44 14.50
C ARG A 787 2.77 -29.75 14.89
N GLU A 788 3.39 -30.28 15.95
CA GLU A 788 4.70 -29.86 16.47
C GLU A 788 5.85 -30.62 15.77
N GLY A 789 7.03 -30.01 15.67
CA GLY A 789 8.29 -30.73 15.39
C GLY A 789 8.38 -31.52 14.08
N GLY A 790 8.37 -30.85 12.92
CA GLY A 790 8.67 -31.46 11.61
C GLY A 790 7.57 -32.34 11.00
N GLU A 791 6.62 -32.85 11.79
CA GLU A 791 5.46 -33.62 11.32
C GLU A 791 4.32 -32.70 10.83
N ARG A 792 4.57 -31.92 9.76
CA ARG A 792 3.60 -30.92 9.25
C ARG A 792 3.05 -31.24 7.86
N LEU A 793 3.38 -32.40 7.29
CA LEU A 793 2.93 -32.81 5.96
C LEU A 793 1.39 -32.84 5.87
N GLU A 794 0.70 -33.53 6.79
CA GLU A 794 -0.75 -33.68 6.69
C GLU A 794 -1.50 -32.36 6.84
N ALA A 795 -1.00 -31.47 7.70
CA ALA A 795 -1.56 -30.13 7.83
C ALA A 795 -1.29 -29.26 6.60
N THR A 796 -0.10 -29.39 5.99
CA THR A 796 0.26 -28.73 4.72
C THR A 796 -0.69 -29.18 3.60
N VAL A 797 -0.90 -30.48 3.44
CA VAL A 797 -1.79 -31.05 2.42
C VAL A 797 -3.24 -30.60 2.62
N ALA A 798 -3.72 -30.57 3.87
CA ALA A 798 -5.06 -30.06 4.18
C ALA A 798 -5.19 -28.57 3.86
N ALA A 799 -4.20 -27.75 4.21
CA ALA A 799 -4.17 -26.33 3.88
C ALA A 799 -4.09 -26.09 2.36
N THR A 800 -3.38 -26.92 1.61
CA THR A 800 -3.33 -26.86 0.14
C THR A 800 -4.71 -27.07 -0.47
N ALA A 801 -5.45 -28.10 -0.05
CA ALA A 801 -6.81 -28.35 -0.54
C ALA A 801 -7.74 -27.17 -0.23
N LEU A 802 -7.61 -26.59 0.96
CA LEU A 802 -8.39 -25.42 1.38
C LEU A 802 -8.02 -24.15 0.61
N ALA A 803 -6.73 -23.90 0.36
CA ALA A 803 -6.28 -22.76 -0.42
C ALA A 803 -6.80 -22.84 -1.86
N ALA A 804 -6.70 -24.02 -2.48
CA ALA A 804 -7.25 -24.28 -3.82
C ALA A 804 -8.78 -24.08 -3.87
N ASP A 805 -9.53 -24.66 -2.92
CA ASP A 805 -11.00 -24.52 -2.83
C ASP A 805 -11.45 -23.07 -2.62
N ARG A 806 -10.66 -22.29 -1.87
CA ARG A 806 -10.95 -20.87 -1.61
C ARG A 806 -10.45 -19.92 -2.68
N GLY A 807 -9.68 -20.41 -3.65
CA GLY A 807 -9.35 -19.68 -4.87
C GLY A 807 -7.94 -19.12 -4.95
N ALA A 808 -6.96 -19.71 -4.26
CA ALA A 808 -5.55 -19.46 -4.50
C ALA A 808 -5.15 -19.93 -5.90
N ASP A 809 -4.40 -19.11 -6.62
CA ASP A 809 -3.96 -19.38 -7.98
C ASP A 809 -2.68 -20.23 -8.00
N ILE A 810 -1.84 -20.11 -6.97
CA ILE A 810 -0.59 -20.86 -6.83
C ILE A 810 -0.44 -21.36 -5.38
N VAL A 811 0.01 -22.60 -5.19
CA VAL A 811 0.47 -23.10 -3.90
C VAL A 811 1.95 -23.45 -3.96
N ARG A 812 2.74 -22.95 -3.00
CA ARG A 812 4.19 -23.16 -2.94
C ARG A 812 4.58 -24.17 -1.86
N VAL A 813 5.13 -25.31 -2.27
CA VAL A 813 5.28 -26.50 -1.41
C VAL A 813 6.56 -27.32 -1.62
N HIS A 814 7.04 -27.96 -0.55
CA HIS A 814 8.16 -28.91 -0.62
C HIS A 814 7.74 -30.31 -1.10
N ASP A 815 6.64 -30.84 -0.55
CA ASP A 815 6.17 -32.22 -0.80
C ASP A 815 5.17 -32.24 -1.98
N VAL A 816 5.70 -32.22 -3.20
CA VAL A 816 4.91 -31.94 -4.40
C VAL A 816 3.84 -33.00 -4.69
N THR A 817 4.14 -34.30 -4.54
CA THR A 817 3.23 -35.39 -4.89
C THR A 817 1.92 -35.33 -4.09
N GLU A 818 2.01 -35.18 -2.78
CA GLU A 818 0.86 -35.12 -1.88
C GLU A 818 0.03 -33.84 -2.10
N ASN A 819 0.69 -32.73 -2.40
CA ASN A 819 0.02 -31.44 -2.60
C ASN A 819 -0.63 -31.34 -3.99
N VAL A 820 -0.04 -31.92 -5.04
CA VAL A 820 -0.71 -32.12 -6.34
C VAL A 820 -1.98 -32.95 -6.17
N ALA A 821 -1.93 -34.02 -5.36
CA ALA A 821 -3.13 -34.81 -5.07
C ALA A 821 -4.21 -34.00 -4.31
N ALA A 822 -3.81 -33.10 -3.41
CA ALA A 822 -4.73 -32.20 -2.73
C ALA A 822 -5.41 -31.22 -3.70
N VAL A 823 -4.65 -30.57 -4.58
CA VAL A 823 -5.21 -29.66 -5.60
C VAL A 823 -6.16 -30.42 -6.53
N ARG A 824 -5.78 -31.60 -7.03
CA ARG A 824 -6.65 -32.48 -7.83
C ARG A 824 -7.95 -32.82 -7.12
N THR A 825 -7.87 -33.08 -5.83
CA THR A 825 -9.04 -33.42 -5.02
C THR A 825 -9.99 -32.23 -4.89
N ALA A 826 -9.47 -31.01 -4.68
CA ALA A 826 -10.26 -29.79 -4.65
C ALA A 826 -10.95 -29.53 -6.01
N LEU A 827 -10.21 -29.60 -7.11
CA LEU A 827 -10.75 -29.42 -8.46
C LEU A 827 -11.88 -30.42 -8.77
N ALA A 828 -11.66 -31.71 -8.50
CA ALA A 828 -12.68 -32.74 -8.74
C ALA A 828 -13.94 -32.59 -7.87
N ALA A 829 -13.83 -31.89 -6.73
CA ALA A 829 -14.99 -31.58 -5.87
C ALA A 829 -15.87 -30.46 -6.45
N HIS A 830 -15.28 -29.55 -7.23
CA HIS A 830 -15.99 -28.47 -7.94
C HIS A 830 -16.56 -28.94 -9.28
N ASP A 831 -15.72 -29.59 -10.10
CA ASP A 831 -16.10 -30.08 -11.42
C ASP A 831 -15.71 -31.56 -11.59
N PRO A 832 -16.63 -32.49 -11.29
CA PRO A 832 -16.38 -33.92 -11.44
C PRO A 832 -16.14 -34.37 -12.90
N GLU A 833 -16.46 -33.55 -13.89
CA GLU A 833 -16.30 -33.86 -15.31
C GLU A 833 -14.95 -33.37 -15.87
N ARG A 834 -14.33 -32.37 -15.24
CA ARG A 834 -13.01 -31.81 -15.58
C ARG A 834 -11.88 -32.54 -14.83
N PHE A 835 -11.58 -33.76 -15.26
CA PHE A 835 -10.54 -34.61 -14.64
C PHE A 835 -9.17 -34.55 -15.35
N ASP A 836 -9.09 -33.95 -16.54
CA ASP A 836 -7.81 -33.89 -17.27
C ASP A 836 -6.91 -32.77 -16.71
N TRP A 837 -5.82 -33.17 -16.06
CA TRP A 837 -4.83 -32.27 -15.46
C TRP A 837 -3.95 -31.54 -16.49
N ARG A 838 -3.92 -32.03 -17.75
CA ARG A 838 -3.07 -31.55 -18.86
C ARG A 838 -3.84 -31.36 -20.19
N SER A 839 -5.10 -30.92 -20.16
CA SER A 839 -5.86 -30.63 -21.38
C SER A 839 -5.47 -29.31 -22.02
#